data_AF-A0A0S2HYB8-F1
#
_entry.id   AF-A0A0S2HYB8-F1
#
_cell.length_a   1.000
_cell.length_b   1.000
_cell.length_c   1.000
_cell.angle_alpha   90.00
_cell.angle_beta   90.00
_cell.angle_gamma   90.00
#
_symmetry.space_group_name_H-M   'P 1'
#
loop_
_entity.id
_entity.type
_entity.pdbx_description
1 polymer ?
#
loop_
_entity_poly.entity_id
_entity_poly.type
_entity_poly.pdbx_seq_one_letter_code
_entity_poly.pdbx_strand_id
1 'polypeptide(L)'
;MAGNYSKTWWGEQWLRSLSNIDYSNRLPRGRRYANNGSVVSIDFEGNRILAKVQGTRRTPYSVTITVPEFTQTQKTVVMETITANPLMLSKLLNRELPVQLHEKAVEKNIQIFPRSWTDLSMNCSCPDWAVPCKHIASVIYIIANEIDRNPFIIFQLHGVHILSELNKRGFLAQETEVHIKSLTENAIERNENDWDSLSEDFSGIDFSKIPELQENLMTMLDEESLFYKGNFKNRLSTAYKKIKKFTENYTTSAQAEEENTINYAHCQKFSTCVTETFEYDFTSLYSRNKSLVFEQDEFAELIDFIENIPHKKIAHIPHALRQLHTVYTFTKKILQQGAFVPELRKNQSSVFMIHWMPALMNENVKDIFAKLTQTMPGNAVYIMEKGQEKFFKREDQLKLLISQFMKFFIKQATAKFIKPGGVIESFFFNHQPYRFTALGEKEIPQTIQRWVSKFHIHLKNFVPVIKVDVLENNFAVDILVENREKAYEEPVSLNHFLSQKSEPGAKTEVLKDLTLLTSAFPQLESTIQTSGKHKLWFNSIEFSDILLRILPLVKMYGIRLLLPTALKNIIRPRPSLKLSRQNGSETNKRFLSLDKMLNFEWQMALGDKVIDQQEFFSLVEGLSGVVKIHNQYININPADIEKLQNSLEKPPALKTGELIQTALTEEYNGAKINLTAEARELLDQFLKNEEVALPKGLHATLRPYQQRGYSWMYKNTNTGIGSIIADDMGLGKTIQVIALLLKLKEENRLDKNKALVIVPTTLLSNWEKEIDKFAPELQYATFHGPNRQINKESDVLLTSYGIARSDQDELSKIKWCAVVIDESQNIKNPGTAQTKAIKKLKSDIRIAMSGTPVENRLSEYWSIFDFTNKGFLGSAKKFSEQYAKPIEVDRNKKAIERFKTITSPFIMRRLKTDKTIISDLPKKVENEHYAQLTKEQAAVYQNILNEVMPSIDEIEQNDKDRQMERKGLVLKMIIALKQVCNHPSQYLKKEDHDPNLSGKVQLLFQLLHSIYENGEKVLIFTQFKETGLMLEQLISAQFNQPVQFLHGGTTRNKREQMVEDFQSENYLKTFILSIKAGGTGLNLTEGSHVIHFDLWWNPAVEQQATDRAFRIGQKKNVMVYRLITRNSFEEKINEMIQSKKELSELTVSTGEKWIGNLSNKELKALVSLEG
;
A
#
# COMPACT_ATOMS: atom_id res chain seq x y z
N MET A 1 -0.10 -11.85 58.29
CA MET A 1 0.75 -12.67 57.37
C MET A 1 -0.03 -13.26 56.18
N ALA A 2 -1.19 -12.71 55.78
CA ALA A 2 -2.01 -13.22 54.66
C ALA A 2 -1.74 -12.54 53.29
N GLY A 3 -1.10 -11.36 53.28
CA GLY A 3 -1.14 -10.41 52.16
C GLY A 3 -0.27 -10.71 50.94
N ASN A 4 -0.15 -11.95 50.47
CA ASN A 4 0.55 -12.23 49.20
C ASN A 4 0.18 -13.58 48.55
N TYR A 5 -1.01 -14.13 48.86
CA TYR A 5 -1.46 -15.40 48.25
C TYR A 5 -2.62 -15.20 47.26
N SER A 6 -3.61 -14.39 47.62
CA SER A 6 -4.76 -14.07 46.77
C SER A 6 -4.52 -12.76 45.98
N LYS A 7 -5.14 -12.65 44.80
CA LYS A 7 -5.08 -11.51 43.89
C LYS A 7 -6.32 -10.61 43.92
N THR A 8 -7.47 -11.09 44.40
CA THR A 8 -8.71 -10.30 44.43
C THR A 8 -9.12 -9.96 45.86
N TRP A 9 -9.91 -8.91 46.02
CA TRP A 9 -10.46 -8.54 47.34
C TRP A 9 -11.25 -9.69 47.98
N TRP A 10 -12.02 -10.46 47.21
CA TRP A 10 -12.85 -11.56 47.73
C TRP A 10 -12.02 -12.75 48.22
N GLY A 11 -10.99 -13.16 47.47
CA GLY A 11 -10.08 -14.21 47.91
C GLY A 11 -9.22 -13.77 49.10
N GLU A 12 -8.81 -12.51 49.12
CA GLU A 12 -8.06 -11.95 50.24
C GLU A 12 -8.94 -11.88 51.49
N GLN A 13 -10.20 -11.46 51.35
CA GLN A 13 -11.15 -11.39 52.44
C GLN A 13 -11.49 -12.78 52.99
N TRP A 14 -11.56 -13.82 52.14
CA TRP A 14 -11.70 -15.22 52.57
C TRP A 14 -10.50 -15.67 53.43
N LEU A 15 -9.28 -15.36 53.00
CA LEU A 15 -8.09 -15.69 53.78
C LEU A 15 -8.00 -14.85 55.06
N ARG A 16 -8.32 -13.56 54.99
CA ARG A 16 -8.31 -12.63 56.13
C ARG A 16 -9.29 -13.09 57.19
N SER A 17 -10.53 -13.43 56.80
CA SER A 17 -11.56 -13.90 57.73
C SER A 17 -11.07 -15.13 58.48
N LEU A 18 -10.46 -16.10 57.81
CA LEU A 18 -9.94 -17.32 58.45
C LEU A 18 -8.62 -17.11 59.19
N SER A 19 -7.79 -16.15 58.79
CA SER A 19 -6.52 -15.84 59.46
C SER A 19 -6.71 -15.07 60.77
N ASN A 20 -7.73 -14.21 60.86
CA ASN A 20 -8.07 -13.47 62.07
C ASN A 20 -8.61 -14.37 63.19
N ILE A 21 -8.90 -15.63 62.88
CA ILE A 21 -9.47 -16.63 63.79
C ILE A 21 -8.43 -17.74 64.08
N ASP A 22 -7.25 -17.73 63.43
CA ASP A 22 -6.19 -18.72 63.65
C ASP A 22 -5.31 -18.37 64.87
N TYR A 23 -5.85 -18.64 66.07
CA TYR A 23 -5.14 -18.45 67.35
C TYR A 23 -3.88 -19.33 67.51
N SER A 24 -3.60 -20.25 66.58
CA SER A 24 -2.55 -21.26 66.69
C SER A 24 -1.50 -21.23 65.57
N ASN A 25 -1.58 -20.22 64.69
CA ASN A 25 -0.69 -20.04 63.54
C ASN A 25 -0.54 -21.30 62.67
N ARG A 26 -1.65 -22.04 62.50
CA ARG A 26 -1.73 -23.31 61.74
C ARG A 26 -1.99 -23.10 60.26
N LEU A 27 -2.67 -22.02 59.88
CA LEU A 27 -2.97 -21.68 58.50
C LEU A 27 -1.68 -21.53 57.67
N PRO A 28 -0.61 -20.81 58.09
CA PRO A 28 0.63 -20.71 57.31
C PRO A 28 1.32 -22.05 57.03
N ARG A 29 1.11 -23.09 57.85
CA ARG A 29 1.71 -24.42 57.65
C ARG A 29 1.17 -25.12 56.39
N GLY A 30 -0.08 -24.84 56.00
CA GLY A 30 -0.70 -25.37 54.78
C GLY A 30 -0.24 -24.67 53.50
N ARG A 31 0.34 -23.47 53.58
CA ARG A 31 0.74 -22.66 52.42
C ARG A 31 1.80 -23.36 51.56
N ARG A 32 2.76 -24.05 52.20
CA ARG A 32 3.80 -24.82 51.49
C ARG A 32 3.20 -25.97 50.68
N TYR A 33 2.21 -26.68 51.23
CA TYR A 33 1.51 -27.77 50.53
C TYR A 33 0.71 -27.24 49.32
N ALA A 34 0.05 -26.09 49.48
CA ALA A 34 -0.65 -25.45 48.38
C ALA A 34 0.31 -24.99 47.26
N ASN A 35 1.45 -24.37 47.62
CA ASN A 35 2.46 -23.91 46.65
C ASN A 35 3.15 -25.06 45.90
N ASN A 36 3.37 -26.19 46.56
CA ASN A 36 4.05 -27.35 45.98
C ASN A 36 3.12 -28.25 45.15
N GLY A 37 1.87 -27.84 44.91
CA GLY A 37 0.91 -28.62 44.14
C GLY A 37 0.46 -29.91 44.84
N SER A 38 0.51 -29.96 46.17
CA SER A 38 0.10 -31.15 46.93
C SER A 38 -1.43 -31.36 46.94
N VAL A 39 -2.22 -30.35 46.58
CA VAL A 39 -3.66 -30.51 46.35
C VAL A 39 -3.84 -31.04 44.93
N VAL A 40 -4.22 -32.31 44.81
CA VAL A 40 -4.30 -33.06 43.55
C VAL A 40 -5.62 -32.80 42.82
N SER A 41 -6.72 -32.68 43.57
CA SER A 41 -8.03 -32.32 43.03
C SER A 41 -8.84 -31.51 44.04
N ILE A 42 -9.73 -30.66 43.53
CA ILE A 42 -10.73 -29.91 44.29
C ILE A 42 -12.00 -29.80 43.46
N ASP A 43 -13.14 -30.11 44.06
CA ASP A 43 -14.47 -30.11 43.44
C ASP A 43 -15.46 -29.39 44.38
N PHE A 44 -16.35 -28.58 43.80
CA PHE A 44 -17.37 -27.80 44.53
C PHE A 44 -18.74 -28.43 44.28
N GLU A 45 -19.34 -29.03 45.31
CA GLU A 45 -20.65 -29.68 45.28
C GLU A 45 -21.63 -28.94 46.19
N GLY A 46 -22.32 -27.94 45.64
CA GLY A 46 -23.25 -27.09 46.41
C GLY A 46 -22.52 -26.34 47.53
N ASN A 47 -22.88 -26.62 48.78
CA ASN A 47 -22.25 -26.03 49.95
C ASN A 47 -21.04 -26.82 50.49
N ARG A 48 -20.63 -27.91 49.81
CA ARG A 48 -19.50 -28.77 50.18
C ARG A 48 -18.36 -28.64 49.19
N ILE A 49 -17.14 -28.64 49.72
CA ILE A 49 -15.89 -28.60 48.98
C ILE A 49 -15.15 -29.90 49.26
N LEU A 50 -14.93 -30.70 48.21
CA LEU A 50 -14.24 -31.99 48.28
C LEU A 50 -12.85 -31.83 47.66
N ALA A 51 -11.81 -32.27 48.36
CA ALA A 51 -10.45 -32.19 47.83
C ALA A 51 -9.63 -33.44 48.15
N LYS A 52 -8.66 -33.75 47.28
CA LYS A 52 -7.64 -34.79 47.49
C LYS A 52 -6.29 -34.14 47.68
N VAL A 53 -5.64 -34.39 48.82
CA VAL A 53 -4.35 -33.79 49.16
C VAL A 53 -3.30 -34.88 49.34
N GLN A 54 -2.27 -34.83 48.50
CA GLN A 54 -1.10 -35.69 48.58
C GLN A 54 -0.31 -35.37 49.85
N GLY A 55 -0.24 -36.34 50.75
CA GLY A 55 0.57 -36.27 51.97
C GLY A 55 1.71 -37.27 51.94
N THR A 56 2.07 -37.79 53.10
CA THR A 56 3.13 -38.81 53.25
C THR A 56 2.70 -40.21 52.85
N ARG A 57 1.38 -40.49 52.73
CA ARG A 57 0.84 -41.76 52.25
C ARG A 57 0.77 -41.81 50.72
N ARG A 58 0.89 -43.02 50.15
CA ARG A 58 0.75 -43.25 48.70
C ARG A 58 -0.63 -42.86 48.16
N THR A 59 -1.68 -43.01 48.96
CA THR A 59 -3.04 -42.54 48.62
C THR A 59 -3.26 -41.13 49.15
N PRO A 60 -3.74 -40.18 48.32
CA PRO A 60 -4.10 -38.84 48.78
C PRO A 60 -5.17 -38.85 49.87
N TYR A 61 -5.05 -37.95 50.84
CA TYR A 61 -6.05 -37.74 51.87
C TYR A 61 -7.27 -37.01 51.30
N SER A 62 -8.46 -37.47 51.65
CA SER A 62 -9.71 -36.74 51.43
C SER A 62 -9.88 -35.61 52.45
N VAL A 63 -10.23 -34.42 51.95
CA VAL A 63 -10.60 -33.24 52.73
C VAL A 63 -12.00 -32.83 52.33
N THR A 64 -12.84 -32.51 53.31
CA THR A 64 -14.18 -31.97 53.10
C THR A 64 -14.35 -30.69 53.91
N ILE A 65 -14.80 -29.61 53.28
CA ILE A 65 -15.14 -28.34 53.94
C ILE A 65 -16.59 -28.00 53.57
N THR A 66 -17.45 -27.79 54.55
CA THR A 66 -18.86 -27.45 54.35
C THR A 66 -19.13 -26.04 54.88
N VAL A 67 -19.76 -25.22 54.04
CA VAL A 67 -20.20 -23.85 54.36
C VAL A 67 -21.70 -23.87 54.68
N PRO A 68 -22.18 -23.11 55.68
CA PRO A 68 -23.60 -23.03 55.99
C PRO A 68 -24.37 -22.38 54.82
N GLU A 69 -25.60 -22.82 54.56
CA GLU A 69 -26.45 -22.17 53.55
C GLU A 69 -27.17 -20.94 54.10
N PHE A 70 -27.46 -19.98 53.22
CA PHE A 70 -28.37 -18.89 53.54
C PHE A 70 -29.80 -19.39 53.70
N THR A 71 -30.52 -18.82 54.68
CA THR A 71 -31.97 -18.97 54.80
C THR A 71 -32.69 -18.33 53.60
N GLN A 72 -33.90 -18.78 53.27
CA GLN A 72 -34.66 -18.23 52.13
C GLN A 72 -34.88 -16.71 52.22
N THR A 73 -35.04 -16.19 53.44
CA THR A 73 -35.13 -14.75 53.72
C THR A 73 -33.83 -14.03 53.36
N GLN A 74 -32.68 -14.57 53.77
CA GLN A 74 -31.37 -14.01 53.40
C GLN A 74 -31.11 -14.07 51.89
N LYS A 75 -31.46 -15.18 51.23
CA LYS A 75 -31.37 -15.31 49.76
C LYS A 75 -32.18 -14.18 49.07
N THR A 76 -33.38 -13.89 49.58
CA THR A 76 -34.25 -12.83 49.04
C THR A 76 -33.67 -11.44 49.24
N VAL A 77 -33.21 -11.12 50.45
CA VAL A 77 -32.62 -9.81 50.77
C VAL A 77 -31.34 -9.52 49.96
N VAL A 78 -30.48 -10.53 49.76
CA VAL A 78 -29.30 -10.41 48.89
C VAL A 78 -29.72 -10.02 47.46
N MET A 79 -30.73 -10.70 46.91
CA MET A 79 -31.19 -10.43 45.56
C MET A 79 -31.90 -9.07 45.44
N GLU A 80 -32.70 -8.66 46.42
CA GLU A 80 -33.33 -7.32 46.44
C GLU A 80 -32.28 -6.20 46.50
N THR A 81 -31.25 -6.37 47.32
CA THR A 81 -30.13 -5.44 47.46
C THR A 81 -29.39 -5.24 46.14
N ILE A 82 -29.22 -6.34 45.37
CA ILE A 82 -28.64 -6.32 44.04
C ILE A 82 -29.54 -5.56 43.06
N THR A 83 -30.83 -5.91 42.99
CA THR A 83 -31.76 -5.34 42.00
C THR A 83 -32.11 -3.88 42.26
N ALA A 84 -32.01 -3.42 43.51
CA ALA A 84 -32.30 -2.03 43.89
C ALA A 84 -31.18 -1.04 43.51
N ASN A 85 -29.96 -1.52 43.21
CA ASN A 85 -28.84 -0.69 42.84
C ASN A 85 -28.41 -0.97 41.39
N PRO A 86 -28.73 -0.08 40.42
CA PRO A 86 -28.41 -0.28 39.01
C PRO A 86 -26.93 -0.51 38.73
N LEU A 87 -26.02 0.14 39.46
CA LEU A 87 -24.57 -0.04 39.33
C LEU A 87 -24.12 -1.42 39.83
N MET A 88 -24.73 -1.92 40.91
CA MET A 88 -24.44 -3.24 41.45
C MET A 88 -24.94 -4.33 40.50
N LEU A 89 -26.17 -4.17 40.01
CA LEU A 89 -26.76 -5.04 39.00
C LEU A 89 -25.91 -5.05 37.72
N SER A 90 -25.48 -3.90 37.24
CA SER A 90 -24.69 -3.80 36.00
C SER A 90 -23.30 -4.42 36.11
N LYS A 91 -22.61 -4.24 37.25
CA LYS A 91 -21.35 -4.95 37.54
C LYS A 91 -21.55 -6.47 37.54
N LEU A 92 -22.63 -6.95 38.16
CA LEU A 92 -22.97 -8.39 38.18
C LEU A 92 -23.33 -8.94 36.80
N LEU A 93 -24.01 -8.15 35.95
CA LEU A 93 -24.29 -8.51 34.55
C LEU A 93 -23.01 -8.58 33.70
N ASN A 94 -21.98 -7.82 34.06
CA ASN A 94 -20.62 -7.95 33.54
C ASN A 94 -19.79 -9.04 34.23
N ARG A 95 -20.41 -9.87 35.07
CA ARG A 95 -19.77 -10.94 35.87
C ARG A 95 -18.66 -10.41 36.78
N GLU A 96 -18.80 -9.19 37.27
CA GLU A 96 -17.98 -8.59 38.30
C GLU A 96 -18.76 -8.62 39.63
N LEU A 97 -18.15 -9.13 40.69
CA LEU A 97 -18.78 -9.20 42.01
C LEU A 97 -18.37 -7.95 42.84
N PRO A 98 -19.26 -6.94 42.99
CA PRO A 98 -18.89 -5.68 43.61
C PRO A 98 -18.66 -5.85 45.11
N VAL A 99 -17.56 -5.27 45.62
CA VAL A 99 -17.19 -5.30 47.04
C VAL A 99 -18.28 -4.71 47.94
N GLN A 100 -18.99 -3.68 47.44
CA GLN A 100 -20.11 -3.03 48.14
C GLN A 100 -21.25 -4.00 48.49
N LEU A 101 -21.36 -5.14 47.79
CA LEU A 101 -22.34 -6.17 48.12
C LEU A 101 -22.03 -6.79 49.49
N HIS A 102 -20.76 -6.92 49.85
CA HIS A 102 -20.36 -7.39 51.18
C HIS A 102 -20.77 -6.39 52.26
N GLU A 103 -20.46 -5.10 52.07
CA GLU A 103 -20.79 -4.04 53.03
C GLU A 103 -22.29 -3.98 53.30
N LYS A 104 -23.12 -3.97 52.24
CA LYS A 104 -24.58 -4.00 52.37
C LYS A 104 -25.11 -5.29 52.98
N ALA A 105 -24.50 -6.43 52.68
CA ALA A 105 -24.86 -7.70 53.30
C ALA A 105 -24.61 -7.65 54.82
N VAL A 106 -23.47 -7.09 55.25
CA VAL A 106 -23.14 -6.90 56.67
C VAL A 106 -24.13 -5.94 57.35
N GLU A 107 -24.49 -4.82 56.73
CA GLU A 107 -25.52 -3.89 57.23
C GLU A 107 -26.89 -4.57 57.43
N LYS A 108 -27.20 -5.57 56.59
CA LYS A 108 -28.43 -6.37 56.65
C LYS A 108 -28.29 -7.64 57.50
N ASN A 109 -27.23 -7.77 58.29
CA ASN A 109 -26.93 -8.94 59.14
C ASN A 109 -26.82 -10.28 58.37
N ILE A 110 -26.33 -10.25 57.13
CA ILE A 110 -26.08 -11.44 56.30
C ILE A 110 -24.58 -11.74 56.31
N GLN A 111 -24.23 -12.92 56.83
CA GLN A 111 -22.84 -13.32 57.00
C GLN A 111 -22.31 -14.08 55.78
N ILE A 112 -21.55 -13.41 54.92
CA ILE A 112 -20.93 -14.05 53.73
C ILE A 112 -19.64 -14.83 54.08
N PHE A 113 -18.85 -14.32 55.02
CA PHE A 113 -17.58 -14.93 55.43
C PHE A 113 -17.65 -15.46 56.87
N PRO A 114 -16.91 -16.52 57.21
CA PRO A 114 -16.89 -17.05 58.58
C PRO A 114 -16.27 -16.05 59.57
N ARG A 115 -16.82 -15.97 60.78
CA ARG A 115 -16.33 -15.22 61.95
C ARG A 115 -15.63 -16.12 62.97
N SER A 116 -15.92 -17.43 62.94
CA SER A 116 -15.29 -18.44 63.80
C SER A 116 -14.93 -19.72 63.01
N TRP A 117 -14.01 -20.55 63.51
CA TRP A 117 -13.71 -21.87 62.90
C TRP A 117 -14.89 -22.83 62.98
N THR A 118 -15.76 -22.63 63.97
CA THR A 118 -16.98 -23.41 64.15
C THR A 118 -18.08 -23.07 63.14
N ASP A 119 -17.93 -21.97 62.39
CA ASP A 119 -18.86 -21.62 61.32
C ASP A 119 -18.70 -22.53 60.09
N LEU A 120 -17.59 -23.28 59.99
CA LEU A 120 -17.31 -24.23 58.91
C LEU A 120 -17.19 -25.66 59.46
N SER A 121 -17.83 -26.62 58.81
CA SER A 121 -17.58 -28.05 59.11
C SER A 121 -16.44 -28.55 58.25
N MET A 122 -15.30 -28.91 58.87
CA MET A 122 -14.09 -29.32 58.16
C MET A 122 -13.61 -30.69 58.64
N ASN A 123 -13.45 -31.63 57.70
CA ASN A 123 -13.01 -33.00 57.98
C ASN A 123 -11.82 -33.37 57.09
N CYS A 124 -10.87 -34.15 57.61
CA CYS A 124 -9.78 -34.73 56.83
C CYS A 124 -9.50 -36.16 57.26
N SER A 125 -9.21 -37.05 56.31
CA SER A 125 -8.83 -38.45 56.58
C SER A 125 -7.39 -38.65 57.09
N CYS A 126 -6.67 -37.55 57.38
CA CYS A 126 -5.33 -37.65 57.93
C CYS A 126 -5.35 -37.96 59.44
N PRO A 127 -4.31 -38.60 59.99
CA PRO A 127 -4.24 -38.93 61.42
C PRO A 127 -4.02 -37.70 62.34
N ASP A 128 -3.95 -36.50 61.77
CA ASP A 128 -3.84 -35.24 62.50
C ASP A 128 -5.23 -34.79 62.95
N TRP A 129 -5.49 -34.86 64.26
CA TRP A 129 -6.76 -34.47 64.89
C TRP A 129 -6.96 -32.94 64.94
N ALA A 130 -5.94 -32.17 64.53
CA ALA A 130 -6.05 -30.73 64.37
C ALA A 130 -7.08 -30.34 63.30
N VAL A 131 -7.92 -29.35 63.61
CA VAL A 131 -8.76 -28.66 62.62
C VAL A 131 -8.46 -27.15 62.69
N PRO A 132 -7.89 -26.53 61.63
CA PRO A 132 -7.42 -27.15 60.39
C PRO A 132 -6.07 -27.88 60.56
N CYS A 133 -5.96 -29.10 60.02
CA CYS A 133 -4.67 -29.76 59.80
C CYS A 133 -3.94 -29.10 58.61
N LYS A 134 -2.68 -29.45 58.36
CA LYS A 134 -1.92 -28.91 57.21
C LYS A 134 -2.58 -29.17 55.85
N HIS A 135 -3.33 -30.26 55.70
CA HIS A 135 -4.04 -30.59 54.45
C HIS A 135 -5.29 -29.70 54.29
N ILE A 136 -6.10 -29.51 55.32
CA ILE A 136 -7.25 -28.57 55.32
C ILE A 136 -6.75 -27.15 55.05
N ALA A 137 -5.69 -26.72 55.77
CA ALA A 137 -5.10 -25.41 55.56
C ALA A 137 -4.61 -25.20 54.12
N SER A 138 -4.07 -26.24 53.46
CA SER A 138 -3.69 -26.15 52.04
C SER A 138 -4.90 -25.99 51.11
N VAL A 139 -6.02 -26.64 51.41
CA VAL A 139 -7.27 -26.51 50.63
C VAL A 139 -7.87 -25.11 50.81
N ILE A 140 -7.79 -24.50 51.99
CA ILE A 140 -8.25 -23.12 52.23
C ILE A 140 -7.52 -22.11 51.31
N TYR A 141 -6.21 -22.27 51.11
CA TYR A 141 -5.45 -21.46 50.16
C TYR A 141 -5.89 -21.72 48.72
N ILE A 142 -6.11 -22.98 48.32
CA ILE A 142 -6.60 -23.28 46.96
C ILE A 142 -8.00 -22.72 46.73
N ILE A 143 -8.90 -22.77 47.72
CA ILE A 143 -10.21 -22.12 47.66
C ILE A 143 -10.07 -20.62 47.41
N ALA A 144 -9.12 -19.94 48.07
CA ALA A 144 -8.86 -18.52 47.80
C ALA A 144 -8.46 -18.27 46.34
N ASN A 145 -7.66 -19.16 45.73
CA ASN A 145 -7.32 -19.07 44.31
C ASN A 145 -8.53 -19.32 43.39
N GLU A 146 -9.43 -20.24 43.75
CA GLU A 146 -10.65 -20.49 42.98
C GLU A 146 -11.65 -19.33 43.12
N ILE A 147 -11.75 -18.72 44.31
CA ILE A 147 -12.52 -17.47 44.53
C ILE A 147 -11.93 -16.33 43.70
N ASP A 148 -10.60 -16.21 43.61
CA ASP A 148 -9.97 -15.20 42.76
C ASP A 148 -10.34 -15.35 41.29
N ARG A 149 -10.47 -16.60 40.80
CA ARG A 149 -10.89 -16.87 39.42
C ARG A 149 -12.39 -16.66 39.22
N ASN A 150 -13.19 -17.05 40.21
CA ASN A 150 -14.64 -16.94 40.17
C ASN A 150 -15.20 -16.60 41.56
N PRO A 151 -15.36 -15.30 41.89
CA PRO A 151 -15.76 -14.89 43.23
C PRO A 151 -17.21 -15.24 43.55
N PHE A 152 -18.04 -15.54 42.53
CA PHE A 152 -19.42 -15.99 42.72
C PHE A 152 -19.52 -17.33 43.46
N ILE A 153 -18.46 -18.14 43.46
CA ILE A 153 -18.39 -19.40 44.21
C ILE A 153 -18.74 -19.15 45.69
N ILE A 154 -18.37 -17.99 46.25
CA ILE A 154 -18.66 -17.71 47.66
C ILE A 154 -20.15 -17.71 47.96
N PHE A 155 -20.98 -17.21 47.03
CA PHE A 155 -22.44 -17.22 47.18
C PHE A 155 -23.03 -18.58 46.81
N GLN A 156 -22.42 -19.30 45.87
CA GLN A 156 -22.82 -20.68 45.53
C GLN A 156 -22.65 -21.61 46.74
N LEU A 157 -21.58 -21.44 47.52
CA LEU A 157 -21.33 -22.16 48.75
C LEU A 157 -22.40 -21.89 49.83
N HIS A 158 -23.05 -20.74 49.79
CA HIS A 158 -24.21 -20.40 50.63
C HIS A 158 -25.56 -20.84 50.00
N GLY A 159 -25.53 -21.61 48.91
CA GLY A 159 -26.72 -22.08 48.21
C GLY A 159 -27.42 -21.02 47.36
N VAL A 160 -26.70 -19.96 46.93
CA VAL A 160 -27.23 -18.88 46.06
C VAL A 160 -26.42 -18.77 44.77
N HIS A 161 -27.03 -19.19 43.67
CA HIS A 161 -26.48 -18.97 42.32
C HIS A 161 -26.97 -17.62 41.76
N ILE A 162 -26.31 -16.51 42.15
CA ILE A 162 -26.72 -15.14 41.81
C ILE A 162 -27.11 -14.98 40.34
N LEU A 163 -26.25 -15.40 39.41
CA LEU A 163 -26.49 -15.25 37.97
C LEU A 163 -27.73 -16.03 37.50
N SER A 164 -27.93 -17.25 38.00
CA SER A 164 -29.12 -18.05 37.65
C SER A 164 -30.41 -17.42 38.19
N GLU A 165 -30.34 -16.78 39.36
CA GLU A 165 -31.49 -16.14 40.00
C GLU A 165 -31.83 -14.81 39.34
N LEU A 166 -30.83 -14.07 38.87
CA LEU A 166 -31.03 -12.91 37.99
C LEU A 166 -31.68 -13.32 36.66
N ASN A 167 -31.33 -14.48 36.11
CA ASN A 167 -31.96 -15.01 34.90
C ASN A 167 -33.45 -15.32 35.12
N LYS A 168 -33.80 -16.02 36.21
CA LYS A 168 -35.21 -16.30 36.56
C LYS A 168 -36.04 -15.04 36.74
N ARG A 169 -35.43 -13.94 37.22
CA ARG A 169 -36.07 -12.64 37.40
C ARG A 169 -36.11 -11.78 36.13
N GLY A 170 -35.67 -12.30 34.98
CA GLY A 170 -35.75 -11.64 33.68
C GLY A 170 -34.69 -10.56 33.44
N PHE A 171 -33.60 -10.54 34.20
CA PHE A 171 -32.50 -9.58 34.02
C PHE A 171 -31.45 -10.03 32.99
N LEU A 172 -31.43 -11.32 32.62
CA LEU A 172 -30.55 -11.89 31.60
C LEU A 172 -31.41 -12.39 30.43
N ALA A 173 -31.02 -12.03 29.20
CA ALA A 173 -31.56 -12.66 27.99
C ALA A 173 -30.99 -14.09 27.84
N GLN A 174 -31.66 -14.95 27.05
CA GLN A 174 -31.47 -16.41 26.93
C GLN A 174 -30.04 -16.93 26.59
N GLU A 175 -29.01 -16.09 26.48
CA GLU A 175 -27.63 -16.52 26.21
C GLU A 175 -26.78 -16.52 27.50
N THR A 176 -26.97 -17.55 28.33
CA THR A 176 -26.34 -17.69 29.65
C THR A 176 -24.88 -18.15 29.64
N GLU A 177 -24.30 -18.53 28.52
CA GLU A 177 -22.86 -18.83 28.40
C GLU A 177 -22.21 -17.86 27.44
N VAL A 178 -21.01 -17.38 27.80
CA VAL A 178 -20.20 -16.58 26.88
C VAL A 178 -19.91 -17.47 25.68
N HIS A 179 -20.68 -17.32 24.61
CA HIS A 179 -20.65 -18.23 23.48
C HIS A 179 -19.32 -18.04 22.73
N ILE A 180 -18.35 -18.89 23.05
CA ILE A 180 -17.12 -18.99 22.26
C ILE A 180 -17.53 -19.61 20.94
N LYS A 181 -17.52 -18.81 19.87
CA LYS A 181 -17.92 -19.23 18.51
C LYS A 181 -17.18 -20.49 18.09
N SER A 182 -17.92 -21.45 17.53
CA SER A 182 -17.31 -22.61 16.88
C SER A 182 -16.56 -22.18 15.62
N LEU A 183 -15.47 -22.90 15.31
CA LEU A 183 -14.69 -22.66 14.09
C LEU A 183 -15.53 -22.77 12.80
N THR A 184 -16.56 -23.63 12.75
CA THR A 184 -17.27 -24.00 11.49
C THR A 184 -18.74 -23.58 11.41
N GLU A 185 -19.23 -22.75 12.33
CA GLU A 185 -20.65 -22.35 12.43
C GLU A 185 -21.25 -21.73 11.16
N ASN A 186 -20.44 -21.13 10.29
CA ASN A 186 -20.87 -20.40 9.09
C ASN A 186 -20.46 -21.07 7.77
N ALA A 187 -20.09 -22.35 7.78
CA ALA A 187 -19.73 -23.06 6.56
C ALA A 187 -20.95 -23.22 5.63
N ILE A 188 -20.76 -22.98 4.33
CA ILE A 188 -21.77 -23.07 3.27
C ILE A 188 -21.32 -24.10 2.23
N GLU A 189 -22.27 -24.75 1.57
CA GLU A 189 -22.02 -25.62 0.41
C GLU A 189 -21.50 -24.84 -0.81
N ARG A 190 -20.70 -25.53 -1.64
CA ARG A 190 -19.97 -24.97 -2.79
C ARG A 190 -20.92 -24.30 -3.79
N ASN A 191 -20.58 -23.07 -4.20
CA ASN A 191 -21.27 -22.38 -5.29
C ASN A 191 -20.27 -22.14 -6.44
N GLU A 192 -20.51 -22.75 -7.61
CA GLU A 192 -19.48 -22.92 -8.65
C GLU A 192 -19.25 -21.70 -9.57
N ASN A 193 -20.07 -20.65 -9.49
CA ASN A 193 -20.11 -19.56 -10.49
C ASN A 193 -19.59 -18.18 -10.02
N ASP A 194 -18.80 -18.09 -8.94
CA ASP A 194 -18.60 -16.80 -8.24
C ASP A 194 -17.39 -15.95 -8.70
N TRP A 195 -16.52 -16.45 -9.59
CA TRP A 195 -15.37 -15.67 -10.10
C TRP A 195 -15.72 -14.73 -11.26
N ASP A 196 -16.84 -14.96 -11.96
CA ASP A 196 -17.16 -14.26 -13.23
C ASP A 196 -17.96 -12.95 -13.04
N SER A 197 -18.31 -12.58 -11.79
CA SER A 197 -19.14 -11.41 -11.46
C SER A 197 -18.48 -10.38 -10.52
N LEU A 198 -17.15 -10.42 -10.38
CA LEU A 198 -16.43 -9.62 -9.40
C LEU A 198 -16.19 -8.18 -9.86
N SER A 199 -16.34 -7.22 -8.95
CA SER A 199 -15.91 -5.84 -9.19
C SER A 199 -14.38 -5.80 -9.27
N GLU A 200 -13.83 -5.39 -10.41
CA GLU A 200 -12.39 -5.15 -10.58
C GLU A 200 -11.96 -3.75 -10.11
N ASP A 201 -12.88 -3.00 -9.50
CA ASP A 201 -12.64 -1.63 -9.10
C ASP A 201 -11.95 -1.51 -7.73
N PHE A 202 -10.63 -1.39 -7.76
CA PHE A 202 -9.81 -1.05 -6.60
C PHE A 202 -9.62 0.47 -6.41
N SER A 203 -10.21 1.31 -7.26
CA SER A 203 -9.95 2.76 -7.30
C SER A 203 -10.52 3.54 -6.12
N GLY A 204 -11.26 2.88 -5.23
CA GLY A 204 -11.84 3.45 -4.01
C GLY A 204 -11.14 3.10 -2.70
N ILE A 205 -10.07 2.29 -2.73
CA ILE A 205 -9.34 1.81 -1.54
C ILE A 205 -8.17 2.75 -1.24
N ASP A 206 -8.21 3.37 -0.07
CA ASP A 206 -7.18 4.31 0.41
C ASP A 206 -6.73 3.88 1.81
N PHE A 207 -5.57 3.24 1.88
CA PHE A 207 -5.00 2.72 3.12
C PHE A 207 -4.48 3.81 4.06
N SER A 208 -4.34 5.06 3.58
CA SER A 208 -3.90 6.17 4.43
C SER A 208 -4.95 6.59 5.46
N LYS A 209 -6.21 6.15 5.29
CA LYS A 209 -7.31 6.43 6.22
C LYS A 209 -7.28 5.60 7.51
N ILE A 210 -6.47 4.54 7.56
CA ILE A 210 -6.37 3.66 8.74
C ILE A 210 -5.65 4.42 9.86
N PRO A 211 -6.31 4.70 11.00
CA PRO A 211 -5.70 5.44 12.11
C PRO A 211 -4.82 4.54 12.98
N GLU A 212 -3.91 5.14 13.73
CA GLU A 212 -3.17 4.45 14.79
C GLU A 212 -4.11 4.16 15.97
N LEU A 213 -4.30 2.88 16.34
CA LEU A 213 -5.30 2.45 17.33
C LEU A 213 -4.72 1.75 18.56
N GLN A 214 -3.41 1.51 18.61
CA GLN A 214 -2.80 0.70 19.67
C GLN A 214 -3.15 1.23 21.07
N GLU A 215 -2.90 2.51 21.35
CA GLU A 215 -3.13 3.08 22.68
C GLU A 215 -4.59 2.97 23.09
N ASN A 216 -5.49 3.34 22.17
CA ASN A 216 -6.92 3.26 22.38
C ASN A 216 -7.37 1.83 22.73
N LEU A 217 -6.94 0.83 21.96
CA LEU A 217 -7.29 -0.57 22.24
C LEU A 217 -6.77 -1.06 23.59
N MET A 218 -5.56 -0.65 23.99
CA MET A 218 -5.01 -1.05 25.30
C MET A 218 -5.80 -0.44 26.46
N THR A 219 -6.32 0.78 26.33
CA THR A 219 -7.12 1.40 27.39
C THR A 219 -8.44 0.67 27.64
N MET A 220 -8.98 -0.05 26.66
CA MET A 220 -10.21 -0.82 26.81
C MET A 220 -10.05 -2.07 27.70
N LEU A 221 -8.81 -2.53 27.89
CA LEU A 221 -8.49 -3.76 28.62
C LEU A 221 -8.13 -3.49 30.08
N ASP A 222 -8.49 -4.45 30.96
CA ASP A 222 -8.12 -4.41 32.38
C ASP A 222 -6.61 -4.69 32.57
N GLU A 223 -6.02 -4.08 33.60
CA GLU A 223 -4.61 -4.26 33.96
C GLU A 223 -4.32 -5.63 34.60
N GLU A 224 -5.24 -6.13 35.42
CA GLU A 224 -5.11 -7.43 36.10
C GLU A 224 -5.92 -8.51 35.39
N SER A 225 -5.23 -9.41 34.70
CA SER A 225 -5.83 -10.57 34.06
C SER A 225 -5.75 -11.80 34.96
N LEU A 226 -6.90 -12.40 35.32
CA LEU A 226 -6.96 -13.60 36.17
C LEU A 226 -6.32 -14.85 35.53
N PHE A 227 -6.17 -14.86 34.19
CA PHE A 227 -5.57 -15.96 33.44
C PHE A 227 -4.04 -15.92 33.34
N TYR A 228 -3.38 -14.84 33.80
CA TYR A 228 -1.94 -14.66 33.65
C TYR A 228 -1.27 -14.24 34.97
N LYS A 229 -0.03 -14.69 35.19
CA LYS A 229 0.78 -14.31 36.37
C LYS A 229 1.52 -13.00 36.05
N GLY A 230 0.86 -11.87 36.31
CA GLY A 230 1.38 -10.51 36.09
C GLY A 230 0.39 -9.67 35.27
N ASN A 231 0.85 -8.52 34.77
CA ASN A 231 0.04 -7.62 33.92
C ASN A 231 0.16 -8.04 32.44
N PHE A 232 -0.82 -8.79 31.93
CA PHE A 232 -0.83 -9.26 30.55
C PHE A 232 -1.09 -8.12 29.54
N LYS A 233 -1.86 -7.09 29.91
CA LYS A 233 -2.06 -5.88 29.10
C LYS A 233 -0.73 -5.22 28.70
N ASN A 234 0.22 -5.11 29.63
CA ASN A 234 1.56 -4.59 29.36
C ASN A 234 2.36 -5.51 28.43
N ARG A 235 2.23 -6.84 28.58
CA ARG A 235 2.85 -7.81 27.66
C ARG A 235 2.27 -7.69 26.25
N LEU A 236 0.95 -7.57 26.13
CA LEU A 236 0.25 -7.37 24.87
C LEU A 236 0.65 -6.04 24.20
N SER A 237 0.67 -4.93 24.95
CA SER A 237 1.12 -3.62 24.45
C SER A 237 2.57 -3.67 23.95
N THR A 238 3.45 -4.38 24.67
CA THR A 238 4.83 -4.59 24.23
C THR A 238 4.89 -5.41 22.93
N ALA A 239 4.04 -6.43 22.80
CA ALA A 239 3.94 -7.22 21.57
C ALA A 239 3.52 -6.35 20.38
N TYR A 240 2.50 -5.49 20.53
CA TYR A 240 2.07 -4.56 19.48
C TYR A 240 3.21 -3.65 18.99
N LYS A 241 4.00 -3.08 19.92
CA LYS A 241 5.17 -2.26 19.55
C LYS A 241 6.21 -3.05 18.75
N LYS A 242 6.44 -4.31 19.12
CA LYS A 242 7.36 -5.20 18.40
C LYS A 242 6.83 -5.57 17.03
N ILE A 243 5.54 -5.89 16.92
CA ILE A 243 4.85 -6.19 15.66
C ILE A 243 4.94 -5.00 14.72
N LYS A 244 4.55 -3.81 15.17
CA LYS A 244 4.68 -2.55 14.40
C LYS A 244 6.10 -2.37 13.85
N LYS A 245 7.10 -2.43 14.74
CA LYS A 245 8.51 -2.28 14.34
C LYS A 245 8.97 -3.37 13.37
N PHE A 246 8.53 -4.61 13.56
CA PHE A 246 8.87 -5.72 12.66
C PHE A 246 8.24 -5.50 11.29
N THR A 247 6.95 -5.18 11.21
CA THR A 247 6.21 -4.98 9.95
C THR A 247 6.68 -3.73 9.19
N GLU A 248 7.14 -2.68 9.86
CA GLU A 248 7.76 -1.50 9.22
C GLU A 248 9.11 -1.81 8.57
N ASN A 249 9.89 -2.69 9.20
CA ASN A 249 11.24 -3.07 8.73
C ASN A 249 11.25 -4.37 7.93
N TYR A 250 10.10 -5.06 7.83
CA TYR A 250 9.99 -6.29 7.06
C TYR A 250 10.20 -5.95 5.59
N THR A 251 11.42 -6.25 5.17
CA THR A 251 11.90 -6.16 3.80
C THR A 251 12.58 -7.50 3.58
N THR A 252 12.13 -8.24 2.58
CA THR A 252 12.81 -9.46 2.15
C THR A 252 14.28 -9.13 1.86
N SER A 253 15.19 -10.03 2.24
CA SER A 253 16.61 -9.86 1.96
C SER A 253 16.80 -9.55 0.47
N ALA A 254 17.55 -8.49 0.18
CA ALA A 254 17.82 -7.97 -1.16
C ALA A 254 18.58 -8.95 -2.10
N GLN A 255 18.67 -10.23 -1.73
CA GLN A 255 19.17 -11.31 -2.59
C GLN A 255 18.07 -11.89 -3.51
N ALA A 256 16.80 -11.53 -3.33
CA ALA A 256 15.70 -12.02 -4.17
C ALA A 256 15.35 -11.11 -5.37
N GLU A 257 16.22 -10.18 -5.79
CA GLU A 257 16.03 -9.44 -7.06
C GLU A 257 16.23 -10.34 -8.31
N GLU A 258 16.70 -11.58 -8.15
CA GLU A 258 17.06 -12.46 -9.29
C GLU A 258 16.23 -13.75 -9.48
N GLU A 259 15.27 -14.12 -8.63
CA GLU A 259 14.69 -15.49 -8.67
C GLU A 259 13.16 -15.63 -8.61
N ASN A 260 12.36 -14.57 -8.82
CA ASN A 260 10.91 -14.77 -9.02
C ASN A 260 10.59 -15.12 -10.48
N THR A 261 10.77 -16.40 -10.84
CA THR A 261 10.47 -17.06 -12.12
C THR A 261 8.97 -17.29 -12.37
N ILE A 262 8.08 -16.81 -11.50
CA ILE A 262 6.65 -17.12 -11.61
C ILE A 262 5.98 -16.15 -12.60
N ASN A 263 5.41 -16.69 -13.69
CA ASN A 263 4.65 -15.92 -14.66
C ASN A 263 3.29 -15.45 -14.11
N TYR A 264 3.35 -14.34 -13.36
CA TYR A 264 2.22 -13.66 -12.74
C TYR A 264 1.04 -13.38 -13.70
N ALA A 265 1.28 -13.30 -15.02
CA ALA A 265 0.27 -12.96 -16.02
C ALA A 265 -0.80 -14.04 -16.18
N HIS A 266 -0.51 -15.29 -15.82
CA HIS A 266 -1.46 -16.39 -15.95
C HIS A 266 -2.27 -16.68 -14.68
N CYS A 267 -1.99 -16.02 -13.54
CA CYS A 267 -2.68 -16.30 -12.28
C CYS A 267 -4.10 -15.68 -12.24
N GLN A 268 -5.11 -16.39 -12.72
CA GLN A 268 -6.49 -15.89 -12.79
C GLN A 268 -7.37 -16.24 -11.59
N LYS A 269 -7.02 -17.29 -10.83
CA LYS A 269 -7.73 -17.69 -9.61
C LYS A 269 -6.72 -18.03 -8.53
N PHE A 270 -7.10 -17.85 -7.27
CA PHE A 270 -6.35 -18.39 -6.14
C PHE A 270 -7.29 -19.16 -5.23
N SER A 271 -6.78 -20.22 -4.60
CA SER A 271 -7.45 -20.89 -3.50
C SER A 271 -6.47 -21.13 -2.37
N THR A 272 -6.88 -20.78 -1.16
CA THR A 272 -6.12 -21.04 0.07
C THR A 272 -6.86 -22.10 0.87
N CYS A 273 -6.19 -23.23 1.06
CA CYS A 273 -6.64 -24.31 1.94
C CYS A 273 -6.17 -24.01 3.37
N VAL A 274 -7.08 -24.24 4.32
CA VAL A 274 -6.79 -24.11 5.74
C VAL A 274 -7.30 -25.37 6.46
N THR A 275 -6.58 -25.85 7.46
CA THR A 275 -6.96 -27.06 8.22
C THR A 275 -8.17 -26.85 9.13
N GLU A 276 -8.71 -27.92 9.71
CA GLU A 276 -9.80 -27.86 10.72
C GLU A 276 -9.44 -27.01 11.95
N THR A 277 -8.15 -26.75 12.19
CA THR A 277 -7.64 -25.85 13.24
C THR A 277 -7.26 -24.48 12.70
N PHE A 278 -7.77 -24.10 11.53
CA PHE A 278 -7.41 -22.88 10.80
C PHE A 278 -5.90 -22.65 10.68
N GLU A 279 -5.10 -23.71 10.49
CA GLU A 279 -3.70 -23.57 10.11
C GLU A 279 -3.59 -23.54 8.60
N TYR A 280 -2.75 -22.65 8.09
CA TYR A 280 -2.40 -22.64 6.67
C TYR A 280 -1.92 -24.03 6.25
N ASP A 281 -2.53 -24.56 5.19
CA ASP A 281 -2.14 -25.82 4.58
C ASP A 281 -1.37 -25.51 3.30
N PHE A 282 -2.03 -24.93 2.30
CA PHE A 282 -1.38 -24.44 1.10
C PHE A 282 -2.20 -23.35 0.40
N THR A 283 -1.58 -22.62 -0.53
CA THR A 283 -2.25 -21.70 -1.46
C THR A 283 -1.83 -22.03 -2.87
N SER A 284 -2.84 -22.25 -3.72
CA SER A 284 -2.69 -22.59 -5.12
C SER A 284 -3.18 -21.41 -5.97
N LEU A 285 -2.37 -21.00 -6.95
CA LEU A 285 -2.76 -20.07 -8.01
C LEU A 285 -3.02 -20.88 -9.28
N TYR A 286 -4.15 -20.63 -9.93
CA TYR A 286 -4.57 -21.32 -11.14
C TYR A 286 -4.66 -20.38 -12.33
N SER A 287 -4.45 -20.96 -13.52
CA SER A 287 -4.69 -20.30 -14.79
C SER A 287 -6.16 -20.35 -15.22
N ARG A 288 -6.49 -19.64 -16.31
CA ARG A 288 -7.82 -19.67 -16.96
C ARG A 288 -8.28 -21.10 -17.28
N ASN A 289 -7.34 -21.98 -17.61
CA ASN A 289 -7.59 -23.37 -17.99
C ASN A 289 -7.58 -24.34 -16.78
N LYS A 290 -7.64 -23.81 -15.55
CA LYS A 290 -7.51 -24.56 -14.28
C LYS A 290 -6.15 -25.26 -14.10
N SER A 291 -5.12 -24.91 -14.87
CA SER A 291 -3.78 -25.44 -14.65
C SER A 291 -3.14 -24.76 -13.43
N LEU A 292 -2.51 -25.54 -12.56
CA LEU A 292 -1.76 -25.03 -11.42
C LEU A 292 -0.56 -24.19 -11.92
N VAL A 293 -0.48 -22.94 -11.48
CA VAL A 293 0.59 -21.98 -11.84
C VAL A 293 1.62 -21.91 -10.72
N PHE A 294 1.16 -21.94 -9.48
CA PHE A 294 1.99 -21.82 -8.28
C PHE A 294 1.24 -22.48 -7.13
N GLU A 295 1.94 -23.26 -6.32
CA GLU A 295 1.41 -23.81 -5.08
C GLU A 295 2.49 -23.67 -4.02
N GLN A 296 2.10 -23.24 -2.83
CA GLN A 296 3.00 -23.14 -1.69
C GLN A 296 2.32 -23.69 -0.46
N ASP A 297 2.95 -24.65 0.17
CA ASP A 297 2.61 -25.21 1.48
C ASP A 297 3.34 -24.48 2.62
N GLU A 298 4.45 -23.80 2.32
CA GLU A 298 5.10 -22.89 3.24
C GLU A 298 4.54 -21.45 3.17
N PHE A 299 3.87 -21.02 4.24
CA PHE A 299 3.30 -19.67 4.30
C PHE A 299 4.35 -18.55 4.22
N ALA A 300 5.58 -18.80 4.70
CA ALA A 300 6.67 -17.83 4.62
C ALA A 300 7.04 -17.52 3.17
N GLU A 301 7.11 -18.56 2.33
CA GLU A 301 7.39 -18.43 0.90
C GLU A 301 6.26 -17.71 0.16
N LEU A 302 4.99 -17.93 0.55
CA LEU A 302 3.86 -17.16 0.03
C LEU A 302 3.99 -15.66 0.35
N ILE A 303 4.37 -15.30 1.59
CA ILE A 303 4.59 -13.90 1.98
C ILE A 303 5.72 -13.28 1.16
N ASP A 304 6.84 -13.99 1.04
CA ASP A 304 8.01 -13.51 0.31
C ASP A 304 7.68 -13.37 -1.19
N PHE A 305 6.88 -14.28 -1.74
CA PHE A 305 6.35 -14.18 -3.10
C PHE A 305 5.53 -12.89 -3.29
N ILE A 306 4.59 -12.59 -2.39
CA ILE A 306 3.72 -11.41 -2.48
C ILE A 306 4.51 -10.10 -2.27
N GLU A 307 5.40 -10.05 -1.27
CA GLU A 307 6.22 -8.87 -0.95
C GLU A 307 7.23 -8.56 -2.07
N ASN A 308 7.78 -9.59 -2.72
CA ASN A 308 8.72 -9.44 -3.83
C ASN A 308 8.03 -9.18 -5.19
N ILE A 309 6.70 -9.04 -5.24
CA ILE A 309 6.03 -8.58 -6.47
C ILE A 309 6.53 -7.17 -6.77
N PRO A 310 7.25 -6.94 -7.89
CA PRO A 310 7.80 -5.63 -8.18
C PRO A 310 6.66 -4.61 -8.26
N HIS A 311 6.80 -3.45 -7.62
CA HIS A 311 5.74 -2.43 -7.60
C HIS A 311 5.23 -2.07 -9.01
N LYS A 312 6.12 -2.11 -10.01
CA LYS A 312 5.80 -1.96 -11.45
C LYS A 312 4.74 -2.93 -11.97
N LYS A 313 4.69 -4.16 -11.46
CA LYS A 313 3.80 -5.22 -11.91
C LYS A 313 2.46 -5.21 -11.19
N ILE A 314 2.31 -4.51 -10.04
CA ILE A 314 1.07 -4.52 -9.24
C ILE A 314 -0.16 -4.01 -10.03
N ALA A 315 0.04 -3.04 -10.94
CA ALA A 315 -1.02 -2.56 -11.81
C ALA A 315 -1.35 -3.51 -12.99
N HIS A 316 -0.49 -4.51 -13.24
CA HIS A 316 -0.55 -5.43 -14.37
C HIS A 316 -0.72 -6.90 -13.96
N ILE A 317 -0.71 -7.22 -12.66
CA ILE A 317 -1.07 -8.55 -12.17
C ILE A 317 -2.58 -8.77 -12.34
N PRO A 318 -3.03 -10.00 -12.66
CA PRO A 318 -4.44 -10.32 -12.80
C PRO A 318 -5.22 -10.13 -11.48
N HIS A 319 -6.55 -10.05 -11.59
CA HIS A 319 -7.45 -9.72 -10.47
C HIS A 319 -7.22 -10.58 -9.21
N ALA A 320 -7.11 -11.90 -9.35
CA ALA A 320 -6.88 -12.82 -8.24
C ALA A 320 -5.61 -12.48 -7.44
N LEU A 321 -4.48 -12.30 -8.13
CA LEU A 321 -3.22 -11.96 -7.48
C LEU A 321 -3.24 -10.52 -6.93
N ARG A 322 -3.92 -9.59 -7.62
CA ARG A 322 -4.12 -8.22 -7.15
C ARG A 322 -4.94 -8.19 -5.87
N GLN A 323 -5.98 -9.00 -5.76
CA GLN A 323 -6.78 -9.17 -4.55
C GLN A 323 -5.90 -9.67 -3.41
N LEU A 324 -5.16 -10.76 -3.63
CA LEU A 324 -4.26 -11.33 -2.62
C LEU A 324 -3.21 -10.31 -2.13
N HIS A 325 -2.56 -9.60 -3.06
CA HIS A 325 -1.62 -8.53 -2.74
C HIS A 325 -2.28 -7.36 -1.99
N THR A 326 -3.50 -6.98 -2.38
CA THR A 326 -4.23 -5.87 -1.74
C THR A 326 -4.65 -6.24 -0.30
N VAL A 327 -5.10 -7.49 -0.07
CA VAL A 327 -5.40 -8.02 1.26
C VAL A 327 -4.13 -8.11 2.13
N TYR A 328 -3.02 -8.54 1.55
CA TYR A 328 -1.71 -8.52 2.21
C TYR A 328 -1.30 -7.09 2.60
N THR A 329 -1.40 -6.13 1.68
CA THR A 329 -1.08 -4.71 1.92
C THR A 329 -1.95 -4.11 3.02
N PHE A 330 -3.26 -4.41 3.00
CA PHE A 330 -4.21 -4.02 4.04
C PHE A 330 -3.79 -4.58 5.41
N THR A 331 -3.43 -5.86 5.45
CA THR A 331 -2.97 -6.52 6.68
C THR A 331 -1.70 -5.88 7.22
N LYS A 332 -0.70 -5.65 6.35
CA LYS A 332 0.55 -4.96 6.68
C LYS A 332 0.27 -3.58 7.29
N LYS A 333 -0.63 -2.79 6.66
CA LYS A 333 -1.00 -1.46 7.15
C LYS A 333 -1.71 -1.50 8.50
N ILE A 334 -2.65 -2.44 8.69
CA ILE A 334 -3.32 -2.61 9.98
C ILE A 334 -2.33 -2.95 11.10
N LEU A 335 -1.38 -3.85 10.85
CA LEU A 335 -0.35 -4.23 11.82
C LEU A 335 0.55 -3.03 12.17
N GLN A 336 0.95 -2.23 11.17
CA GLN A 336 1.73 -1.00 11.38
C GLN A 336 0.97 0.04 12.22
N GLN A 337 -0.35 0.13 12.07
CA GLN A 337 -1.18 1.07 12.81
C GLN A 337 -1.72 0.49 14.14
N GLY A 338 -1.41 -0.76 14.47
CA GLY A 338 -1.94 -1.43 15.66
C GLY A 338 -3.46 -1.62 15.62
N ALA A 339 -4.09 -1.65 14.44
CA ALA A 339 -5.54 -1.64 14.23
C ALA A 339 -6.16 -3.05 14.15
N PHE A 340 -5.75 -3.96 15.02
CA PHE A 340 -6.19 -5.36 15.05
C PHE A 340 -6.51 -5.80 16.49
N VAL A 341 -7.26 -6.87 16.67
CA VAL A 341 -7.70 -7.38 17.98
C VAL A 341 -7.73 -8.92 18.00
N PRO A 342 -7.52 -9.56 19.17
CA PRO A 342 -7.68 -11.00 19.29
C PRO A 342 -9.17 -11.39 19.37
N GLU A 343 -9.50 -12.62 18.99
CA GLU A 343 -10.80 -13.29 19.18
C GLU A 343 -10.52 -14.74 19.61
N LEU A 344 -11.16 -15.23 20.67
CA LEU A 344 -11.04 -16.63 21.10
C LEU A 344 -12.04 -17.49 20.31
N ARG A 345 -11.59 -18.62 19.78
CA ARG A 345 -12.44 -19.62 19.11
C ARG A 345 -12.21 -21.02 19.68
N LYS A 346 -13.22 -21.89 19.51
CA LYS A 346 -13.17 -23.31 19.93
C LYS A 346 -13.51 -24.25 18.77
N ASN A 347 -12.85 -25.39 18.68
CA ASN A 347 -13.22 -26.45 17.73
C ASN A 347 -14.20 -27.46 18.37
N GLN A 348 -14.71 -28.39 17.57
CA GLN A 348 -15.64 -29.45 18.03
C GLN A 348 -15.04 -30.33 19.16
N SER A 349 -13.71 -30.45 19.24
CA SER A 349 -12.99 -31.24 20.26
C SER A 349 -12.63 -30.48 21.54
N SER A 350 -13.17 -29.27 21.75
CA SER A 350 -12.86 -28.39 22.89
C SER A 350 -11.38 -27.95 22.98
N VAL A 351 -10.72 -27.80 21.83
CA VAL A 351 -9.42 -27.14 21.69
C VAL A 351 -9.67 -25.66 21.40
N PHE A 352 -8.96 -24.79 22.10
CA PHE A 352 -9.09 -23.34 21.97
C PHE A 352 -7.95 -22.76 21.13
N MET A 353 -8.18 -21.60 20.51
CA MET A 353 -7.16 -20.84 19.78
C MET A 353 -7.50 -19.35 19.70
N ILE A 354 -6.46 -18.51 19.49
CA ILE A 354 -6.60 -17.07 19.23
C ILE A 354 -6.54 -16.81 17.73
N HIS A 355 -7.56 -16.12 17.23
CA HIS A 355 -7.60 -15.51 15.89
C HIS A 355 -7.36 -14.01 15.99
N TRP A 356 -6.48 -13.46 15.15
CA TRP A 356 -6.32 -12.00 15.06
C TRP A 356 -7.16 -11.46 13.93
N MET A 357 -7.85 -10.36 14.21
CA MET A 357 -8.87 -9.79 13.35
C MET A 357 -8.60 -8.29 13.18
N PRO A 358 -8.95 -7.69 12.02
CA PRO A 358 -9.03 -6.24 11.92
C PRO A 358 -9.93 -5.64 13.02
N ALA A 359 -9.57 -4.46 13.53
CA ALA A 359 -10.39 -3.73 14.49
C ALA A 359 -11.60 -3.08 13.80
N LEU A 360 -12.59 -3.90 13.41
CA LEU A 360 -13.80 -3.49 12.67
C LEU A 360 -14.72 -2.52 13.45
N MET A 361 -14.45 -2.30 14.73
CA MET A 361 -15.11 -1.27 15.54
C MET A 361 -14.76 0.16 15.08
N ASN A 362 -13.67 0.34 14.34
CA ASN A 362 -13.32 1.62 13.73
C ASN A 362 -13.94 1.75 12.32
N GLU A 363 -14.72 2.80 12.09
CA GLU A 363 -15.41 3.04 10.81
C GLU A 363 -14.45 3.05 9.60
N ASN A 364 -13.26 3.66 9.69
CA ASN A 364 -12.33 3.69 8.55
C ASN A 364 -11.80 2.28 8.21
N VAL A 365 -11.51 1.48 9.23
CA VAL A 365 -11.07 0.08 9.05
C VAL A 365 -12.21 -0.75 8.47
N LYS A 366 -13.44 -0.57 8.98
CA LYS A 366 -14.65 -1.24 8.54
C LYS A 366 -15.00 -0.90 7.09
N ASP A 367 -14.92 0.36 6.69
CA ASP A 367 -15.17 0.82 5.33
C ASP A 367 -14.21 0.19 4.31
N ILE A 368 -12.91 0.16 4.64
CA ILE A 368 -11.90 -0.47 3.78
C ILE A 368 -12.13 -1.98 3.73
N PHE A 369 -12.41 -2.61 4.87
CA PHE A 369 -12.73 -4.04 4.95
C PHE A 369 -13.98 -4.40 4.14
N ALA A 370 -15.04 -3.58 4.16
CA ALA A 370 -16.25 -3.78 3.38
C ALA A 370 -15.97 -3.70 1.86
N LYS A 371 -15.15 -2.73 1.43
CA LYS A 371 -14.70 -2.63 0.02
C LYS A 371 -13.88 -3.84 -0.42
N LEU A 372 -12.97 -4.31 0.43
CA LEU A 372 -12.19 -5.53 0.15
C LEU A 372 -13.05 -6.79 0.10
N THR A 373 -14.15 -6.81 0.87
CA THR A 373 -15.13 -7.91 0.86
C THR A 373 -15.90 -7.96 -0.46
N GLN A 374 -16.21 -6.81 -1.06
CA GLN A 374 -16.87 -6.73 -2.37
C GLN A 374 -15.99 -7.28 -3.50
N THR A 375 -14.67 -7.09 -3.41
CA THR A 375 -13.70 -7.60 -4.38
C THR A 375 -13.27 -9.05 -4.12
N MET A 376 -13.68 -9.65 -3.00
CA MET A 376 -13.31 -11.02 -2.62
C MET A 376 -14.19 -12.05 -3.35
N PRO A 377 -13.61 -13.06 -4.03
CA PRO A 377 -14.35 -14.19 -4.61
C PRO A 377 -15.03 -15.05 -3.53
N GLY A 378 -16.15 -15.69 -3.87
CA GLY A 378 -16.91 -16.54 -2.94
C GLY A 378 -16.35 -17.93 -2.66
N ASN A 379 -15.21 -18.32 -3.24
CA ASN A 379 -14.60 -19.63 -3.03
C ASN A 379 -13.06 -19.59 -3.02
N ALA A 380 -12.45 -18.47 -2.62
CA ALA A 380 -10.99 -18.37 -2.51
C ALA A 380 -10.42 -19.01 -1.25
N VAL A 381 -11.20 -19.16 -0.18
CA VAL A 381 -10.72 -19.78 1.06
C VAL A 381 -11.69 -20.87 1.47
N TYR A 382 -11.15 -22.06 1.71
CA TYR A 382 -11.92 -23.23 2.14
C TYR A 382 -11.17 -24.00 3.22
N ILE A 383 -11.91 -24.85 3.94
CA ILE A 383 -11.34 -25.81 4.86
C ILE A 383 -11.58 -27.24 4.37
N MET A 384 -10.65 -28.13 4.71
CA MET A 384 -10.80 -29.57 4.53
C MET A 384 -11.30 -30.18 5.84
N GLU A 385 -12.57 -30.58 5.90
CA GLU A 385 -13.15 -31.28 7.06
C GLU A 385 -13.56 -32.70 6.64
N LYS A 386 -12.98 -33.73 7.26
CA LYS A 386 -13.24 -35.15 6.93
C LYS A 386 -13.17 -35.49 5.41
N GLY A 387 -12.27 -34.84 4.68
CA GLY A 387 -12.08 -35.05 3.24
C GLY A 387 -13.09 -34.32 2.33
N GLN A 388 -13.93 -33.44 2.87
CA GLN A 388 -14.82 -32.57 2.10
C GLN A 388 -14.41 -31.09 2.21
N GLU A 389 -14.45 -30.38 1.08
CA GLU A 389 -14.24 -28.93 1.03
C GLU A 389 -15.46 -28.19 1.58
N LYS A 390 -15.25 -27.31 2.56
CA LYS A 390 -16.28 -26.39 3.06
C LYS A 390 -15.87 -24.94 2.83
N PHE A 391 -16.79 -24.16 2.27
CA PHE A 391 -16.59 -22.75 1.96
C PHE A 391 -17.28 -21.84 2.98
N PHE A 392 -16.98 -20.54 2.95
CA PHE A 392 -17.56 -19.56 3.86
C PHE A 392 -18.14 -18.37 3.09
N LYS A 393 -18.91 -17.49 3.76
CA LYS A 393 -19.29 -16.19 3.18
C LYS A 393 -18.03 -15.37 2.87
N ARG A 394 -18.10 -14.49 1.85
CA ARG A 394 -16.98 -13.62 1.42
C ARG A 394 -16.31 -12.87 2.60
N GLU A 395 -17.14 -12.37 3.52
CA GLU A 395 -16.66 -11.69 4.72
C GLU A 395 -15.78 -12.61 5.61
N ASP A 396 -16.22 -13.83 5.85
CA ASP A 396 -15.51 -14.81 6.68
C ASP A 396 -14.26 -15.34 5.97
N GLN A 397 -14.28 -15.50 4.64
CA GLN A 397 -13.08 -15.82 3.86
C GLN A 397 -12.00 -14.74 3.98
N LEU A 398 -12.39 -13.48 3.85
CA LEU A 398 -11.47 -12.36 3.99
C LEU A 398 -10.87 -12.30 5.41
N LYS A 399 -11.70 -12.51 6.44
CA LYS A 399 -11.26 -12.59 7.84
C LYS A 399 -10.22 -13.69 8.05
N LEU A 400 -10.46 -14.88 7.50
CA LEU A 400 -9.55 -16.02 7.60
C LEU A 400 -8.20 -15.72 6.93
N LEU A 401 -8.23 -15.19 5.70
CA LEU A 401 -7.03 -14.84 4.96
C LEU A 401 -6.19 -13.78 5.68
N ILE A 402 -6.83 -12.72 6.18
CA ILE A 402 -6.17 -11.69 6.98
C ILE A 402 -5.57 -12.29 8.27
N SER A 403 -6.31 -13.16 8.96
CA SER A 403 -5.84 -13.82 10.18
C SER A 403 -4.57 -14.66 9.93
N GLN A 404 -4.48 -15.36 8.79
CA GLN A 404 -3.25 -16.08 8.41
C GLN A 404 -2.06 -15.13 8.22
N PHE A 405 -2.27 -14.05 7.47
CA PHE A 405 -1.24 -13.02 7.27
C PHE A 405 -0.78 -12.42 8.61
N MET A 406 -1.73 -12.10 9.50
CA MET A 406 -1.42 -11.60 10.85
C MET A 406 -0.63 -12.63 11.67
N LYS A 407 -1.04 -13.90 11.67
CA LYS A 407 -0.38 -15.00 12.40
C LYS A 407 1.11 -15.08 12.08
N PHE A 408 1.49 -14.94 10.80
CA PHE A 408 2.90 -14.91 10.38
C PHE A 408 3.70 -13.78 11.01
N PHE A 409 3.25 -12.53 10.81
CA PHE A 409 3.97 -11.36 11.32
C PHE A 409 4.05 -11.36 12.84
N ILE A 410 2.96 -11.77 13.52
CA ILE A 410 2.91 -11.82 14.97
C ILE A 410 3.89 -12.86 15.49
N LYS A 411 3.82 -14.11 14.99
CA LYS A 411 4.72 -15.19 15.39
C LYS A 411 6.20 -14.79 15.21
N GLN A 412 6.55 -14.23 14.05
CA GLN A 412 7.92 -13.77 13.76
C GLN A 412 8.37 -12.65 14.70
N ALA A 413 7.54 -11.61 14.89
CA ALA A 413 7.87 -10.46 15.73
C ALA A 413 8.00 -10.83 17.22
N THR A 414 7.27 -11.84 17.69
CA THR A 414 7.24 -12.25 19.09
C THR A 414 8.06 -13.49 19.43
N ALA A 415 8.70 -14.14 18.46
CA ALA A 415 9.44 -15.40 18.69
C ALA A 415 10.45 -15.31 19.85
N LYS A 416 11.21 -14.21 19.93
CA LYS A 416 12.20 -13.96 21.00
C LYS A 416 11.61 -13.37 22.30
N PHE A 417 10.31 -13.07 22.32
CA PHE A 417 9.63 -12.41 23.43
C PHE A 417 9.01 -13.38 24.44
N ILE A 418 8.67 -14.58 23.98
CA ILE A 418 7.96 -15.60 24.75
C ILE A 418 8.94 -16.33 25.67
N LYS A 419 8.62 -16.43 26.96
CA LYS A 419 9.47 -17.16 27.91
C LYS A 419 9.31 -18.68 27.71
N PRO A 420 10.39 -19.48 27.85
CA PRO A 420 10.29 -20.95 27.86
C PRO A 420 9.26 -21.42 28.90
N GLY A 421 8.29 -22.25 28.49
CA GLY A 421 7.22 -22.76 29.35
C GLY A 421 6.01 -21.82 29.57
N GLY A 422 5.97 -20.65 28.92
CA GLY A 422 4.86 -19.69 29.04
C GLY A 422 3.63 -20.09 28.22
N VAL A 423 2.77 -20.98 28.74
CA VAL A 423 1.57 -21.51 28.05
C VAL A 423 0.68 -20.40 27.46
N ILE A 424 0.34 -19.37 28.24
CA ILE A 424 -0.54 -18.28 27.79
C ILE A 424 0.12 -17.38 26.72
N GLU A 425 1.42 -17.12 26.83
CA GLU A 425 2.12 -16.30 25.84
C GLU A 425 2.25 -17.05 24.50
N SER A 426 2.57 -18.34 24.56
CA SER A 426 2.54 -19.21 23.37
C SER A 426 1.13 -19.30 22.77
N PHE A 427 0.10 -19.38 23.60
CA PHE A 427 -1.30 -19.43 23.16
C PHE A 427 -1.70 -18.17 22.37
N PHE A 428 -1.34 -16.99 22.85
CA PHE A 428 -1.66 -15.71 22.17
C PHE A 428 -0.78 -15.40 20.97
N PHE A 429 0.53 -15.68 21.06
CA PHE A 429 1.51 -15.15 20.12
C PHE A 429 2.14 -16.21 19.19
N ASN A 430 2.23 -17.47 19.62
CA ASN A 430 2.66 -18.58 18.77
C ASN A 430 1.50 -19.33 18.09
N HIS A 431 0.26 -18.94 18.38
CA HIS A 431 -0.94 -19.52 17.76
C HIS A 431 -1.07 -21.02 17.94
N GLN A 432 -0.54 -21.57 19.02
CA GLN A 432 -0.64 -23.00 19.30
C GLN A 432 -2.02 -23.32 19.87
N PRO A 433 -2.80 -24.21 19.22
CA PRO A 433 -4.04 -24.71 19.79
C PRO A 433 -3.76 -25.35 21.16
N TYR A 434 -4.59 -25.06 22.16
CA TYR A 434 -4.36 -25.55 23.52
C TYR A 434 -5.65 -26.09 24.14
N ARG A 435 -5.51 -27.15 24.94
CA ARG A 435 -6.61 -27.80 25.66
C ARG A 435 -6.42 -27.57 27.16
N PHE A 436 -7.28 -26.73 27.74
CA PHE A 436 -7.22 -26.35 29.15
C PHE A 436 -7.86 -27.42 30.06
N THR A 437 -7.19 -28.55 30.25
CA THR A 437 -7.69 -29.68 31.06
C THR A 437 -7.06 -29.78 32.44
N ALA A 438 -5.95 -29.09 32.72
CA ALA A 438 -5.25 -29.19 33.99
C ALA A 438 -6.02 -28.54 35.16
N LEU A 439 -5.65 -28.89 36.39
CA LEU A 439 -6.27 -28.36 37.61
C LEU A 439 -6.12 -26.83 37.66
N GLY A 440 -7.25 -26.12 37.65
CA GLY A 440 -7.28 -24.66 37.63
C GLY A 440 -7.11 -23.99 36.27
N GLU A 441 -7.02 -24.77 35.19
CA GLU A 441 -7.02 -24.24 33.82
C GLU A 441 -8.43 -24.16 33.20
N LYS A 442 -9.39 -24.92 33.72
CA LYS A 442 -10.76 -25.04 33.17
C LYS A 442 -11.48 -23.69 32.97
N GLU A 443 -11.24 -22.72 33.85
CA GLU A 443 -11.85 -21.38 33.81
C GLU A 443 -11.07 -20.36 32.94
N ILE A 444 -9.86 -20.71 32.48
CA ILE A 444 -9.00 -19.81 31.71
C ILE A 444 -9.67 -19.37 30.39
N PRO A 445 -10.25 -20.26 29.56
CA PRO A 445 -10.90 -19.85 28.32
C PRO A 445 -12.01 -18.82 28.53
N GLN A 446 -12.85 -19.03 29.55
CA GLN A 446 -13.93 -18.10 29.87
C GLN A 446 -13.37 -16.73 30.31
N THR A 447 -12.30 -16.75 31.10
CA THR A 447 -11.64 -15.52 31.57
C THR A 447 -11.01 -14.75 30.40
N ILE A 448 -10.35 -15.44 29.48
CA ILE A 448 -9.79 -14.84 28.26
C ILE A 448 -10.92 -14.26 27.40
N GLN A 449 -11.99 -15.01 27.14
CA GLN A 449 -13.10 -14.54 26.33
C GLN A 449 -13.75 -13.29 26.92
N ARG A 450 -13.94 -13.21 28.25
CA ARG A 450 -14.45 -12.01 28.92
C ARG A 450 -13.53 -10.80 28.72
N TRP A 451 -12.22 -11.01 28.89
CA TRP A 451 -11.23 -9.95 28.71
C TRP A 451 -11.21 -9.42 27.26
N VAL A 452 -11.30 -10.32 26.28
CA VAL A 452 -11.27 -9.99 24.84
C VAL A 452 -12.63 -9.50 24.32
N SER A 453 -13.75 -9.90 24.91
CA SER A 453 -15.11 -9.49 24.47
C SER A 453 -15.33 -7.98 24.48
N LYS A 454 -14.50 -7.22 25.20
CA LYS A 454 -14.51 -5.75 25.21
C LYS A 454 -14.24 -5.14 23.82
N PHE A 455 -13.57 -5.89 22.94
CA PHE A 455 -13.35 -5.51 21.54
C PHE A 455 -14.53 -5.83 20.61
N HIS A 456 -15.47 -6.64 21.07
CA HIS A 456 -16.54 -7.25 20.25
C HIS A 456 -17.91 -6.84 20.81
N ILE A 457 -18.23 -5.55 20.75
CA ILE A 457 -19.55 -5.05 21.17
C ILE A 457 -20.53 -5.37 20.05
N HIS A 458 -21.42 -6.30 20.34
CA HIS A 458 -22.41 -6.80 19.39
C HIS A 458 -23.40 -5.70 18.96
N LEU A 459 -23.94 -5.85 17.75
CA LEU A 459 -25.04 -5.08 17.21
C LEU A 459 -26.29 -5.31 18.08
N LYS A 460 -26.54 -4.43 19.06
CA LYS A 460 -27.73 -4.49 19.93
C LYS A 460 -28.82 -3.53 19.45
N ASN A 461 -30.06 -3.81 19.86
CA ASN A 461 -31.23 -2.99 19.55
C ASN A 461 -31.21 -1.65 20.29
N PHE A 462 -30.83 -1.65 21.57
CA PHE A 462 -30.68 -0.43 22.38
C PHE A 462 -29.22 -0.15 22.68
N VAL A 463 -28.76 1.06 22.37
CA VAL A 463 -27.37 1.49 22.57
C VAL A 463 -27.32 2.83 23.29
N PRO A 464 -26.37 3.04 24.21
CA PRO A 464 -26.15 4.35 24.79
C PRO A 464 -25.65 5.33 23.73
N VAL A 465 -25.92 6.61 23.96
CA VAL A 465 -25.47 7.75 23.15
C VAL A 465 -24.95 8.81 24.10
N ILE A 466 -23.73 9.30 23.88
CA ILE A 466 -23.19 10.41 24.66
C ILE A 466 -23.47 11.72 23.93
N LYS A 467 -24.23 12.61 24.56
CA LYS A 467 -24.48 13.95 24.08
C LYS A 467 -23.61 14.93 24.86
N VAL A 468 -22.96 15.84 24.14
CA VAL A 468 -22.23 16.95 24.75
C VAL A 468 -22.93 18.25 24.37
N ASP A 469 -23.32 19.02 25.36
CA ASP A 469 -23.84 20.37 25.18
C ASP A 469 -22.80 21.38 25.66
N VAL A 470 -22.68 22.52 24.97
CA VAL A 470 -21.76 23.60 25.37
C VAL A 470 -22.55 24.74 25.99
N LEU A 471 -22.15 25.14 27.18
CA LEU A 471 -22.71 26.26 27.93
C LEU A 471 -21.55 27.20 28.27
N GLU A 472 -21.38 28.25 27.46
CA GLU A 472 -20.25 29.19 27.51
C GLU A 472 -18.88 28.48 27.40
N ASN A 473 -18.14 28.36 28.51
CA ASN A 473 -16.84 27.69 28.61
C ASN A 473 -16.91 26.31 29.31
N ASN A 474 -18.10 25.89 29.73
CA ASN A 474 -18.35 24.60 30.37
C ASN A 474 -19.05 23.63 29.42
N PHE A 475 -18.78 22.34 29.62
CA PHE A 475 -19.29 21.26 28.79
C PHE A 475 -20.15 20.33 29.64
N ALA A 476 -21.42 20.20 29.28
CA ALA A 476 -22.36 19.27 29.90
C ALA A 476 -22.38 17.96 29.10
N VAL A 477 -22.19 16.83 29.78
CA VAL A 477 -22.21 15.50 29.17
C VAL A 477 -23.42 14.72 29.69
N ASP A 478 -24.33 14.42 28.78
CA ASP A 478 -25.57 13.69 29.02
C ASP A 478 -25.54 12.30 28.38
N ILE A 479 -26.17 11.33 29.04
CA ILE A 479 -26.31 9.95 28.54
C ILE A 479 -27.74 9.75 28.05
N LEU A 480 -27.87 9.44 26.76
CA LEU A 480 -29.12 9.09 26.10
C LEU A 480 -29.10 7.62 25.67
N VAL A 481 -30.24 7.10 25.25
CA VAL A 481 -30.42 5.75 24.73
C VAL A 481 -31.16 5.83 23.39
N GLU A 482 -30.58 5.19 22.38
CA GLU A 482 -31.13 5.11 21.03
C GLU A 482 -31.61 3.68 20.74
N ASN A 483 -32.75 3.57 20.06
CA ASN A 483 -33.24 2.31 19.50
C ASN A 483 -32.86 2.23 18.02
N ARG A 484 -31.99 1.27 17.66
CA ARG A 484 -31.50 1.08 16.28
C ARG A 484 -32.55 0.58 15.30
N GLU A 485 -33.58 -0.14 15.76
CA GLU A 485 -34.68 -0.58 14.88
C GLU A 485 -35.56 0.60 14.42
N LYS A 486 -35.56 1.67 15.22
CA LYS A 486 -36.30 2.90 14.95
C LYS A 486 -35.36 4.08 14.78
N ALA A 487 -34.48 3.99 13.79
CA ALA A 487 -33.41 4.97 13.52
C ALA A 487 -33.86 6.44 13.33
N TYR A 488 -35.17 6.70 13.22
CA TYR A 488 -35.75 8.05 13.06
C TYR A 488 -36.31 8.65 14.37
N GLU A 489 -36.38 7.91 15.48
CA GLU A 489 -36.82 8.44 16.78
C GLU A 489 -35.64 9.14 17.49
N GLU A 490 -35.89 10.26 18.17
CA GLU A 490 -34.85 10.95 18.94
C GLU A 490 -34.41 10.11 20.16
N PRO A 491 -33.10 10.07 20.49
CA PRO A 491 -32.61 9.36 21.65
C PRO A 491 -33.22 9.89 22.96
N VAL A 492 -33.69 8.98 23.81
CA VAL A 492 -34.32 9.32 25.10
C VAL A 492 -33.30 9.40 26.23
N SER A 493 -33.54 10.21 27.27
CA SER A 493 -32.62 10.28 28.41
C SER A 493 -32.55 8.96 29.17
N LEU A 494 -31.38 8.65 29.74
CA LEU A 494 -31.17 7.42 30.52
C LEU A 494 -32.20 7.27 31.66
N ASN A 495 -32.51 8.36 32.37
CA ASN A 495 -33.51 8.37 33.44
C ASN A 495 -34.91 8.00 32.92
N HIS A 496 -35.32 8.59 31.79
CA HIS A 496 -36.59 8.27 31.17
C HIS A 496 -36.64 6.80 30.72
N PHE A 497 -35.61 6.32 30.02
CA PHE A 497 -35.51 4.94 29.56
C PHE A 497 -35.57 3.91 30.70
N LEU A 498 -34.84 4.14 31.80
CA LEU A 498 -34.85 3.25 32.96
C LEU A 498 -36.20 3.27 33.71
N SER A 499 -36.95 4.37 33.63
CA SER A 499 -38.26 4.51 34.28
C SER A 499 -39.43 3.88 33.50
N GLN A 500 -39.33 3.78 32.16
CA GLN A 500 -40.41 3.27 31.32
C GLN A 500 -40.54 1.73 31.33
N LYS A 501 -41.71 1.20 30.94
CA LYS A 501 -41.83 -0.22 30.58
C LYS A 501 -41.11 -0.45 29.25
N SER A 502 -39.93 -1.07 29.29
CA SER A 502 -39.14 -1.47 28.13
C SER A 502 -39.31 -2.96 27.85
N GLU A 503 -38.80 -3.41 26.71
CA GLU A 503 -38.65 -4.85 26.44
C GLU A 503 -37.83 -5.56 27.53
N PRO A 504 -38.14 -6.84 27.83
CA PRO A 504 -37.33 -7.65 28.74
C PRO A 504 -35.87 -7.68 28.30
N GLY A 505 -34.94 -7.33 29.19
CA GLY A 505 -33.50 -7.32 28.89
C GLY A 505 -32.92 -6.01 28.34
N ALA A 506 -33.73 -5.11 27.78
CA ALA A 506 -33.23 -3.87 27.17
C ALA A 506 -32.51 -2.94 28.17
N LYS A 507 -33.06 -2.79 29.39
CA LYS A 507 -32.43 -1.99 30.46
C LYS A 507 -31.10 -2.56 30.91
N THR A 508 -31.03 -3.88 31.02
CA THR A 508 -29.83 -4.56 31.49
C THR A 508 -28.73 -4.53 30.44
N GLU A 509 -29.06 -4.57 29.15
CA GLU A 509 -28.11 -4.39 28.06
C GLU A 509 -27.45 -3.01 28.05
N VAL A 510 -28.24 -1.94 28.19
CA VAL A 510 -27.71 -0.56 28.22
C VAL A 510 -26.86 -0.33 29.46
N LEU A 511 -27.31 -0.80 30.63
CA LEU A 511 -26.54 -0.71 31.87
C LEU A 511 -25.21 -1.48 31.79
N LYS A 512 -25.20 -2.64 31.11
CA LYS A 512 -24.00 -3.43 30.85
C LYS A 512 -22.97 -2.61 30.06
N ASP A 513 -23.40 -1.94 28.99
CA ASP A 513 -22.51 -1.14 28.13
C ASP A 513 -21.99 0.11 28.84
N LEU A 514 -22.85 0.81 29.59
CA LEU A 514 -22.45 1.98 30.36
C LEU A 514 -21.41 1.63 31.44
N THR A 515 -21.51 0.44 32.02
CA THR A 515 -20.55 -0.03 33.04
C THR A 515 -19.21 -0.42 32.42
N LEU A 516 -19.18 -0.86 31.16
CA LEU A 516 -17.89 -1.08 30.47
C LEU A 516 -17.12 0.25 30.31
N LEU A 517 -17.83 1.35 30.11
CA LEU A 517 -17.25 2.68 29.98
C LEU A 517 -16.71 3.26 31.30
N THR A 518 -17.16 2.80 32.48
CA THR A 518 -16.70 3.38 33.76
C THR A 518 -15.21 3.16 34.00
N SER A 519 -14.62 2.13 33.39
CA SER A 519 -13.17 1.90 33.42
C SER A 519 -12.37 3.04 32.79
N ALA A 520 -12.84 3.59 31.66
CA ALA A 520 -12.21 4.69 30.94
C ALA A 520 -12.74 6.06 31.39
N PHE A 521 -13.99 6.11 31.88
CA PHE A 521 -14.69 7.32 32.28
C PHE A 521 -15.37 7.14 33.66
N PRO A 522 -14.60 7.14 34.77
CA PRO A 522 -15.09 6.82 36.11
C PRO A 522 -16.24 7.72 36.60
N GLN A 523 -16.29 8.97 36.15
CA GLN A 523 -17.33 9.93 36.51
C GLN A 523 -18.74 9.42 36.15
N LEU A 524 -18.87 8.51 35.17
CA LEU A 524 -20.14 7.87 34.81
C LEU A 524 -20.76 7.04 35.94
N GLU A 525 -19.97 6.53 36.90
CA GLU A 525 -20.50 5.72 38.01
C GLU A 525 -21.57 6.48 38.81
N SER A 526 -21.36 7.77 39.06
CA SER A 526 -22.32 8.66 39.74
C SER A 526 -23.65 8.78 39.00
N THR A 527 -23.60 8.79 37.66
CA THR A 527 -24.77 8.90 36.79
C THR A 527 -25.53 7.58 36.75
N ILE A 528 -24.82 6.45 36.67
CA ILE A 528 -25.43 5.11 36.69
C ILE A 528 -26.09 4.82 38.05
N GLN A 529 -25.40 5.15 39.16
CA GLN A 529 -25.91 4.95 40.52
C GLN A 529 -27.21 5.72 40.78
N THR A 530 -27.35 6.92 40.20
CA THR A 530 -28.55 7.77 40.32
C THR A 530 -29.61 7.49 39.25
N SER A 531 -29.47 6.41 38.48
CA SER A 531 -30.36 6.07 37.36
C SER A 531 -30.48 7.19 36.31
N GLY A 532 -29.40 7.90 36.02
CA GLY A 532 -29.35 8.95 35.00
C GLY A 532 -29.90 10.31 35.44
N LYS A 533 -30.14 10.54 36.74
CA LYS A 533 -30.63 11.84 37.26
C LYS A 533 -29.54 12.90 37.35
N HIS A 534 -28.29 12.50 37.61
CA HIS A 534 -27.17 13.41 37.74
C HIS A 534 -26.51 13.68 36.38
N LYS A 535 -26.32 14.95 36.02
CA LYS A 535 -25.60 15.36 34.81
C LYS A 535 -24.12 15.62 35.10
N LEU A 536 -23.24 15.34 34.13
CA LEU A 536 -21.80 15.57 34.29
C LEU A 536 -21.40 16.93 33.69
N TRP A 537 -20.57 17.68 34.41
CA TRP A 537 -20.12 19.01 34.04
C TRP A 537 -18.60 19.08 34.07
N PHE A 538 -18.00 19.65 33.02
CA PHE A 538 -16.55 19.78 32.88
C PHE A 538 -16.16 21.18 32.44
N ASN A 539 -15.05 21.69 32.99
CA ASN A 539 -14.42 22.91 32.50
C ASN A 539 -13.59 22.65 31.22
N SER A 540 -13.03 23.70 30.62
CA SER A 540 -12.31 23.60 29.33
C SER A 540 -11.05 22.71 29.36
N ILE A 541 -10.39 22.58 30.53
CA ILE A 541 -9.18 21.76 30.71
C ILE A 541 -9.60 20.29 30.88
N GLU A 542 -10.53 20.02 31.79
CA GLU A 542 -11.07 18.68 32.05
C GLU A 542 -11.73 18.10 30.79
N PHE A 543 -12.47 18.92 30.06
CA PHE A 543 -13.10 18.50 28.82
C PHE A 543 -12.08 18.21 27.71
N SER A 544 -10.90 18.84 27.71
CA SER A 544 -9.83 18.50 26.74
C SER A 544 -9.37 17.06 26.87
N ASP A 545 -9.17 16.57 28.11
CA ASP A 545 -8.82 15.16 28.36
C ASP A 545 -9.96 14.23 27.94
N ILE A 546 -11.21 14.61 28.22
CA ILE A 546 -12.40 13.84 27.78
C ILE A 546 -12.45 13.76 26.24
N LEU A 547 -12.26 14.88 25.57
CA LEU A 547 -12.37 15.01 24.12
C LEU A 547 -11.27 14.26 23.38
N LEU A 548 -10.04 14.30 23.89
CA LEU A 548 -8.89 13.64 23.25
C LEU A 548 -8.72 12.18 23.65
N ARG A 549 -9.06 11.81 24.90
CA ARG A 549 -8.82 10.46 25.44
C ARG A 549 -10.09 9.64 25.52
N ILE A 550 -11.17 10.18 26.08
CA ILE A 550 -12.37 9.39 26.42
C ILE A 550 -13.33 9.26 25.24
N LEU A 551 -13.66 10.34 24.53
CA LEU A 551 -14.61 10.31 23.41
C LEU A 551 -14.17 9.40 22.26
N PRO A 552 -12.89 9.35 21.83
CA PRO A 552 -12.45 8.39 20.83
C PRO A 552 -12.66 6.94 21.27
N LEU A 553 -12.47 6.64 22.57
CA LEU A 553 -12.75 5.32 23.13
C LEU A 553 -14.23 5.02 23.07
N VAL A 554 -15.08 5.93 23.55
CA VAL A 554 -16.55 5.78 23.48
C VAL A 554 -16.99 5.47 22.05
N LYS A 555 -16.46 6.19 21.06
CA LYS A 555 -16.76 5.93 19.64
C LYS A 555 -16.30 4.54 19.20
N MET A 556 -15.14 4.06 19.67
CA MET A 556 -14.66 2.69 19.44
C MET A 556 -15.53 1.63 20.14
N TYR A 557 -16.19 1.96 21.25
CA TYR A 557 -17.22 1.09 21.84
C TYR A 557 -18.50 1.01 20.98
N GLY A 558 -18.55 1.66 19.81
CA GLY A 558 -19.72 1.68 18.92
C GLY A 558 -20.86 2.58 19.43
N ILE A 559 -20.56 3.44 20.41
CA ILE A 559 -21.50 4.35 21.06
C ILE A 559 -21.53 5.65 20.25
N ARG A 560 -22.74 6.07 19.88
CA ARG A 560 -22.94 7.28 19.09
C ARG A 560 -22.59 8.51 19.93
N LEU A 561 -21.88 9.46 19.31
CA LEU A 561 -21.53 10.74 19.91
C LEU A 561 -22.35 11.87 19.26
N LEU A 562 -23.18 12.54 20.05
CA LEU A 562 -23.86 13.77 19.65
C LEU A 562 -23.05 14.97 20.12
N LEU A 563 -22.11 15.37 19.26
CA LEU A 563 -21.31 16.58 19.44
C LEU A 563 -21.89 17.74 18.63
N PRO A 564 -21.84 18.99 19.15
CA PRO A 564 -22.05 20.19 18.37
C PRO A 564 -21.10 20.20 17.17
N THR A 565 -21.56 20.69 16.02
CA THR A 565 -20.78 20.71 14.76
C THR A 565 -19.39 21.31 14.94
N ALA A 566 -19.27 22.35 15.77
CA ALA A 566 -18.01 23.02 16.04
C ALA A 566 -16.99 22.18 16.84
N LEU A 567 -17.43 21.20 17.64
CA LEU A 567 -16.56 20.28 18.39
C LEU A 567 -16.18 19.01 17.61
N LYS A 568 -16.88 18.71 16.50
CA LYS A 568 -16.55 17.56 15.64
C LYS A 568 -15.20 17.74 14.93
N ASN A 569 -14.85 18.97 14.60
CA ASN A 569 -13.63 19.33 13.87
C ASN A 569 -12.79 20.29 14.71
N ILE A 570 -12.15 19.77 15.76
CA ILE A 570 -11.22 20.58 16.56
C ILE A 570 -10.02 20.90 15.69
N ILE A 571 -9.75 22.20 15.57
CA ILE A 571 -8.67 22.68 14.75
C ILE A 571 -7.39 22.66 15.58
N ARG A 572 -6.32 22.09 15.00
CA ARG A 572 -4.97 22.25 15.52
C ARG A 572 -4.29 23.40 14.78
N PRO A 573 -3.64 24.33 15.49
CA PRO A 573 -2.88 25.38 14.86
C PRO A 573 -1.73 24.77 14.05
N ARG A 574 -1.55 25.27 12.83
CA ARG A 574 -0.45 24.85 11.94
C ARG A 574 0.28 26.07 11.39
N PRO A 575 1.60 26.01 11.21
CA PRO A 575 2.33 27.03 10.47
C PRO A 575 1.77 27.14 9.04
N SER A 576 1.52 28.38 8.63
CA SER A 576 1.08 28.76 7.29
C SER A 576 1.98 29.88 6.77
N LEU A 577 1.76 30.28 5.52
CA LEU A 577 2.53 31.30 4.83
C LEU A 577 1.60 32.32 4.21
N LYS A 578 2.04 33.57 4.20
CA LYS A 578 1.48 34.62 3.37
C LYS A 578 2.47 34.92 2.25
N LEU A 579 2.03 34.73 1.01
CA LEU A 579 2.82 35.05 -0.18
C LEU A 579 2.39 36.41 -0.73
N SER A 580 3.36 37.31 -0.85
CA SER A 580 3.19 38.66 -1.37
C SER A 580 4.19 38.95 -2.49
N ARG A 581 3.91 39.95 -3.32
CA ARG A 581 4.86 40.40 -4.33
C ARG A 581 6.01 41.19 -3.68
N GLN A 582 7.25 40.93 -4.09
CA GLN A 582 8.41 41.67 -3.59
C GLN A 582 8.46 43.09 -4.20
N ASN A 583 8.46 44.12 -3.34
CA ASN A 583 8.58 45.53 -3.73
C ASN A 583 10.00 45.84 -4.22
N GLY A 584 10.13 46.44 -5.41
CA GLY A 584 11.42 46.85 -6.00
C GLY A 584 11.96 45.97 -7.14
N SER A 585 11.19 44.98 -7.60
CA SER A 585 11.52 44.27 -8.85
C SER A 585 11.20 45.17 -10.05
N GLU A 586 12.16 46.01 -10.46
CA GLU A 586 12.09 46.66 -11.77
C GLU A 586 11.82 45.60 -12.85
N THR A 587 10.72 45.79 -13.57
CA THR A 587 10.25 44.98 -14.71
C THR A 587 11.23 44.93 -15.89
N ASN A 588 12.37 45.63 -15.81
CA ASN A 588 13.34 45.80 -16.89
C ASN A 588 14.38 44.67 -17.03
N LYS A 589 14.40 43.65 -16.15
CA LYS A 589 15.25 42.46 -16.34
C LYS A 589 14.39 41.28 -16.81
N ARG A 590 14.43 40.98 -18.12
CA ARG A 590 13.74 39.87 -18.82
C ARG A 590 14.10 38.43 -18.33
N PHE A 591 14.77 38.28 -17.18
CA PHE A 591 15.32 37.02 -16.68
C PHE A 591 15.16 36.85 -15.17
N LEU A 592 13.93 37.03 -14.66
CA LEU A 592 13.62 36.91 -13.23
C LEU A 592 12.84 35.62 -12.97
N SER A 593 13.35 34.82 -12.04
CA SER A 593 12.69 33.60 -11.56
C SER A 593 11.59 33.97 -10.56
N LEU A 594 10.48 33.24 -10.62
CA LEU A 594 9.25 33.47 -9.84
C LEU A 594 9.49 33.60 -8.32
N ASP A 595 10.49 32.89 -7.80
CA ASP A 595 10.90 32.94 -6.38
C ASP A 595 11.54 34.27 -5.97
N LYS A 596 12.12 35.02 -6.91
CA LYS A 596 12.66 36.37 -6.66
C LYS A 596 11.58 37.46 -6.76
N MET A 597 10.36 37.07 -7.08
CA MET A 597 9.21 37.97 -7.17
C MET A 597 8.23 37.78 -6.00
N LEU A 598 8.38 36.70 -5.24
CA LEU A 598 7.54 36.35 -4.11
C LEU A 598 8.30 36.58 -2.80
N ASN A 599 7.74 37.40 -1.92
CA ASN A 599 8.11 37.48 -0.52
C ASN A 599 7.18 36.57 0.30
N PHE A 600 7.69 35.96 1.37
CA PHE A 600 6.88 35.14 2.27
C PHE A 600 6.99 35.63 3.71
N GLU A 601 5.84 35.62 4.40
CA GLU A 601 5.72 35.90 5.82
C GLU A 601 5.10 34.68 6.49
N TRP A 602 5.59 34.31 7.67
CA TRP A 602 5.01 33.22 8.45
C TRP A 602 3.70 33.66 9.08
N GLN A 603 2.69 32.79 9.01
CA GLN A 603 1.38 32.99 9.61
C GLN A 603 0.92 31.71 10.31
N MET A 604 -0.24 31.77 10.96
CA MET A 604 -0.85 30.61 11.63
C MET A 604 -2.18 30.27 10.99
N ALA A 605 -2.31 29.03 10.49
CA ALA A 605 -3.57 28.49 10.01
C ALA A 605 -4.37 27.88 11.17
N LEU A 606 -5.58 28.38 11.33
CA LEU A 606 -6.67 27.85 12.14
C LEU A 606 -7.71 27.25 11.19
N GLY A 607 -7.45 26.02 10.75
CA GLY A 607 -8.30 25.32 9.79
C GLY A 607 -8.23 26.00 8.43
N ASP A 608 -9.33 26.64 8.02
CA ASP A 608 -9.42 27.39 6.76
C ASP A 608 -9.07 28.88 6.91
N LYS A 609 -8.99 29.41 8.15
CA LYS A 609 -8.61 30.80 8.40
C LYS A 609 -7.13 30.90 8.69
N VAL A 610 -6.49 31.96 8.21
CA VAL A 610 -5.09 32.26 8.47
C VAL A 610 -5.03 33.58 9.24
N ILE A 611 -4.28 33.62 10.34
CA ILE A 611 -4.10 34.78 11.21
C ILE A 611 -2.61 35.08 11.41
N ASP A 612 -2.30 36.31 11.82
CA ASP A 612 -0.92 36.71 12.07
C ASP A 612 -0.31 35.97 13.27
N GLN A 613 1.01 35.79 13.25
CA GLN A 613 1.73 35.12 14.33
C GLN A 613 1.56 35.84 15.67
N GLN A 614 1.70 37.17 15.69
CA GLN A 614 1.62 37.97 16.92
C GLN A 614 0.20 37.97 17.48
N GLU A 615 -0.79 38.13 16.59
CA GLU A 615 -2.20 38.04 16.93
C GLU A 615 -2.54 36.68 17.55
N PHE A 616 -2.08 35.57 16.93
CA PHE A 616 -2.32 34.23 17.48
C PHE A 616 -1.74 34.05 18.89
N PHE A 617 -0.48 34.44 19.12
CA PHE A 617 0.13 34.26 20.45
C PHE A 617 -0.55 35.13 21.51
N SER A 618 -1.00 36.35 21.16
CA SER A 618 -1.78 37.19 22.09
C SER A 618 -3.15 36.59 22.43
N LEU A 619 -3.80 35.93 21.46
CA LEU A 619 -5.11 35.28 21.66
C LEU A 619 -4.99 34.00 22.49
N VAL A 620 -3.83 33.36 22.51
CA VAL A 620 -3.57 32.08 23.19
C VAL A 620 -2.93 32.28 24.56
N GLU A 621 -2.44 33.49 24.86
CA GLU A 621 -1.80 33.82 26.12
C GLU A 621 -2.76 33.59 27.31
N GLY A 622 -2.34 32.74 28.25
CA GLY A 622 -3.14 32.39 29.43
C GLY A 622 -4.31 31.43 29.19
N LEU A 623 -4.54 30.98 27.94
CA LEU A 623 -5.58 29.99 27.62
C LEU A 623 -5.04 28.56 27.63
N SER A 624 -5.84 27.62 28.11
CA SER A 624 -5.49 26.19 28.12
C SER A 624 -6.73 25.31 27.93
N GLY A 625 -6.57 24.19 27.22
CA GLY A 625 -7.65 23.25 26.94
C GLY A 625 -8.45 23.61 25.67
N VAL A 626 -9.74 23.25 25.65
CA VAL A 626 -10.62 23.46 24.49
C VAL A 626 -11.25 24.85 24.57
N VAL A 627 -10.78 25.78 23.75
CA VAL A 627 -11.24 27.18 23.79
C VAL A 627 -11.82 27.59 22.45
N LYS A 628 -12.80 28.49 22.47
CA LYS A 628 -13.48 29.02 21.29
C LYS A 628 -12.78 30.30 20.82
N ILE A 629 -12.13 30.25 19.66
CA ILE A 629 -11.50 31.40 19.01
C ILE A 629 -12.16 31.59 17.63
N HIS A 630 -12.62 32.81 17.31
CA HIS A 630 -13.31 33.14 16.05
C HIS A 630 -14.41 32.14 15.63
N ASN A 631 -15.21 31.67 16.60
CA ASN A 631 -16.30 30.72 16.41
C ASN A 631 -15.86 29.28 16.06
N GLN A 632 -14.59 28.93 16.28
CA GLN A 632 -14.04 27.58 16.12
C GLN A 632 -13.39 27.11 17.43
N TYR A 633 -13.51 25.81 17.74
CA TYR A 633 -12.86 25.24 18.92
C TYR A 633 -11.45 24.78 18.57
N ILE A 634 -10.49 25.24 19.36
CA ILE A 634 -9.07 24.92 19.25
C ILE A 634 -8.66 24.25 20.55
N ASN A 635 -7.87 23.18 20.44
CA ASN A 635 -7.24 22.58 21.60
C ASN A 635 -5.85 23.18 21.80
N ILE A 636 -5.66 23.88 22.91
CA ILE A 636 -4.44 24.58 23.26
C ILE A 636 -3.71 23.76 24.33
N ASN A 637 -2.54 23.24 23.94
CA ASN A 637 -1.60 22.59 24.84
C ASN A 637 -0.36 23.50 24.99
N PRO A 638 -0.04 24.00 26.20
CA PRO A 638 1.09 24.92 26.41
C PRO A 638 2.41 24.44 25.81
N ALA A 639 2.72 23.13 25.90
CA ALA A 639 3.95 22.56 25.36
C ALA A 639 4.00 22.56 23.81
N ASP A 640 2.85 22.44 23.15
CA ASP A 640 2.79 22.48 21.68
C ASP A 640 2.90 23.93 21.16
N ILE A 641 2.33 24.88 21.89
CA ILE A 641 2.46 26.32 21.61
C ILE A 641 3.92 26.78 21.77
N GLU A 642 4.60 26.35 22.83
CA GLU A 642 6.01 26.67 23.05
C GLU A 642 6.91 26.11 21.93
N LYS A 643 6.64 24.88 21.46
CA LYS A 643 7.34 24.31 20.29
C LYS A 643 7.06 25.10 19.01
N LEU A 644 5.81 25.50 18.79
CA LEU A 644 5.43 26.31 17.64
C LEU A 644 6.14 27.67 17.67
N GLN A 645 6.16 28.32 18.83
CA GLN A 645 6.87 29.59 19.05
C GLN A 645 8.37 29.45 18.74
N ASN A 646 9.05 28.45 19.34
CA ASN A 646 10.46 28.19 19.08
C ASN A 646 10.76 27.91 17.59
N SER A 647 9.86 27.21 16.88
CA SER A 647 10.03 26.91 15.46
C SER A 647 9.83 28.13 14.55
N LEU A 648 9.05 29.12 14.99
CA LEU A 648 8.76 30.34 14.25
C LEU A 648 9.73 31.49 14.58
N GLU A 649 10.37 31.47 15.76
CA GLU A 649 11.47 32.38 16.11
C GLU A 649 12.74 32.09 15.30
N LYS A 650 12.95 30.84 14.89
CA LYS A 650 14.01 30.42 13.93
C LYS A 650 13.39 29.71 12.72
N PRO A 651 12.72 30.47 11.84
CA PRO A 651 11.97 29.86 10.75
C PRO A 651 12.90 29.12 9.78
N PRO A 652 12.52 27.92 9.31
CA PRO A 652 13.30 27.22 8.30
C PRO A 652 13.30 28.05 7.01
N ALA A 653 14.48 28.31 6.45
CA ALA A 653 14.60 28.96 5.15
C ALA A 653 13.97 28.06 4.07
N LEU A 654 12.87 28.52 3.48
CA LEU A 654 12.21 27.80 2.39
C LEU A 654 13.09 27.87 1.13
N LYS A 655 13.32 26.72 0.51
CA LYS A 655 14.03 26.67 -0.77
C LYS A 655 13.13 27.20 -1.88
N THR A 656 13.72 27.84 -2.89
CA THR A 656 13.05 28.34 -4.11
C THR A 656 11.98 27.38 -4.67
N GLY A 657 12.30 26.09 -4.81
CA GLY A 657 11.36 25.11 -5.34
C GLY A 657 10.16 24.82 -4.43
N GLU A 658 10.34 24.93 -3.11
CA GLU A 658 9.26 24.71 -2.14
C GLU A 658 8.28 25.90 -2.13
N LEU A 659 8.78 27.13 -2.30
CA LEU A 659 7.92 28.32 -2.44
C LEU A 659 7.01 28.23 -3.66
N ILE A 660 7.56 27.86 -4.82
CA ILE A 660 6.77 27.71 -6.06
C ILE A 660 5.78 26.55 -5.92
N GLN A 661 6.17 25.43 -5.32
CA GLN A 661 5.24 24.33 -5.06
C GLN A 661 4.07 24.79 -4.18
N THR A 662 4.37 25.48 -3.09
CA THR A 662 3.37 26.00 -2.17
C THR A 662 2.44 27.00 -2.83
N ALA A 663 2.98 27.89 -3.66
CA ALA A 663 2.20 28.84 -4.46
C ALA A 663 1.26 28.12 -5.44
N LEU A 664 1.75 27.10 -6.16
CA LEU A 664 0.95 26.32 -7.12
C LEU A 664 -0.11 25.44 -6.45
N THR A 665 0.17 24.93 -5.25
CA THR A 665 -0.79 24.09 -4.50
C THR A 665 -1.70 24.89 -3.59
N GLU A 666 -1.47 26.19 -3.43
CA GLU A 666 -2.07 27.06 -2.41
C GLU A 666 -2.02 26.45 -0.99
N GLU A 667 -0.99 25.63 -0.72
CA GLU A 667 -0.87 24.82 0.49
C GLU A 667 0.58 24.64 0.92
N TYR A 668 0.83 24.70 2.23
CA TYR A 668 2.11 24.37 2.86
C TYR A 668 1.90 23.28 3.92
N ASN A 669 2.53 22.11 3.73
CA ASN A 669 2.39 20.96 4.64
C ASN A 669 0.92 20.60 5.02
N GLY A 670 -0.02 20.81 4.09
CA GLY A 670 -1.44 20.54 4.29
C GLY A 670 -2.19 21.61 5.11
N ALA A 671 -1.60 22.80 5.29
CA ALA A 671 -2.29 24.00 5.72
C ALA A 671 -2.45 24.95 4.52
N LYS A 672 -3.63 25.60 4.41
CA LYS A 672 -3.86 26.64 3.40
C LYS A 672 -2.94 27.83 3.64
N ILE A 673 -2.48 28.45 2.56
CA ILE A 673 -1.69 29.68 2.61
C ILE A 673 -2.55 30.88 2.23
N ASN A 674 -2.12 32.07 2.63
CA ASN A 674 -2.70 33.32 2.16
C ASN A 674 -1.94 33.83 0.93
N LEU A 675 -2.60 33.87 -0.22
CA LEU A 675 -2.08 34.47 -1.43
C LEU A 675 -2.71 35.83 -1.63
N THR A 676 -1.89 36.89 -1.56
CA THR A 676 -2.33 38.26 -1.88
C THR A 676 -2.80 38.36 -3.34
N ALA A 677 -3.68 39.32 -3.63
CA ALA A 677 -4.22 39.49 -4.99
C ALA A 677 -3.10 39.72 -6.01
N GLU A 678 -2.07 40.48 -5.64
CA GLU A 678 -0.91 40.78 -6.47
C GLU A 678 -0.05 39.53 -6.73
N ALA A 679 0.09 38.64 -5.74
CA ALA A 679 0.81 37.38 -5.91
C ALA A 679 0.01 36.38 -6.76
N ARG A 680 -1.33 36.38 -6.63
CA ARG A 680 -2.22 35.56 -7.46
C ARG A 680 -2.18 36.00 -8.92
N GLU A 681 -2.26 37.29 -9.19
CA GLU A 681 -2.09 37.83 -10.55
C GLU A 681 -0.74 37.47 -11.15
N LEU A 682 0.32 37.50 -10.35
CA LEU A 682 1.66 37.11 -10.79
C LEU A 682 1.74 35.61 -11.13
N LEU A 683 1.11 34.75 -10.34
CA LEU A 683 0.98 33.32 -10.64
C LEU A 683 0.14 33.06 -11.89
N ASP A 684 -0.97 33.77 -12.06
CA ASP A 684 -1.84 33.63 -13.23
C ASP A 684 -1.12 34.08 -14.50
N GLN A 685 -0.42 35.22 -14.47
CA GLN A 685 0.47 35.66 -15.55
C GLN A 685 1.56 34.63 -15.82
N PHE A 686 2.12 34.05 -14.76
CA PHE A 686 3.11 33.00 -14.87
C PHE A 686 2.53 31.70 -15.46
N LEU A 687 1.25 31.38 -15.31
CA LEU A 687 0.65 30.16 -15.86
C LEU A 687 0.05 30.38 -17.25
N LYS A 688 -0.30 31.62 -17.58
CA LYS A 688 -0.90 31.99 -18.86
C LYS A 688 0.09 31.77 -20.01
N ASN A 689 -0.38 31.11 -21.06
CA ASN A 689 0.35 30.95 -22.31
C ASN A 689 -0.12 32.01 -23.29
N GLU A 690 0.71 33.02 -23.55
CA GLU A 690 0.45 34.02 -24.57
C GLU A 690 1.05 33.57 -25.90
N GLU A 691 0.38 33.88 -27.01
CA GLU A 691 0.92 33.59 -28.34
C GLU A 691 2.08 34.53 -28.63
N VAL A 692 3.24 33.94 -28.89
CA VAL A 692 4.46 34.68 -29.23
C VAL A 692 4.59 34.70 -30.75
N ALA A 693 4.89 35.88 -31.30
CA ALA A 693 5.16 36.02 -32.72
C ALA A 693 6.37 35.17 -33.14
N LEU A 694 6.24 34.47 -34.27
CA LEU A 694 7.31 33.65 -34.82
C LEU A 694 8.53 34.52 -35.20
N PRO A 695 9.76 33.99 -35.10
CA PRO A 695 10.95 34.70 -35.54
C PRO A 695 10.91 34.96 -37.05
N LYS A 696 11.38 36.13 -37.47
CA LYS A 696 11.39 36.62 -38.86
C LYS A 696 12.21 35.72 -39.79
N GLY A 697 13.31 35.17 -39.30
CA GLY A 697 14.18 34.26 -40.06
C GLY A 697 13.68 32.81 -40.16
N LEU A 698 12.46 32.50 -39.68
CA LEU A 698 11.91 31.14 -39.71
C LEU A 698 11.31 30.84 -41.08
N HIS A 699 11.96 29.95 -41.84
CA HIS A 699 11.54 29.52 -43.17
C HIS A 699 10.53 28.36 -43.10
N ALA A 700 9.49 28.50 -42.27
CA ALA A 700 8.42 27.51 -42.14
C ALA A 700 7.13 28.09 -41.54
N THR A 701 6.00 27.54 -41.96
CA THR A 701 4.70 27.81 -41.34
C THR A 701 4.44 26.78 -40.23
N LEU A 702 4.46 27.23 -38.97
CA LEU A 702 4.12 26.36 -37.84
C LEU A 702 2.61 26.09 -37.79
N ARG A 703 2.23 24.85 -37.48
CA ARG A 703 0.84 24.51 -37.16
C ARG A 703 0.42 25.15 -35.84
N PRO A 704 -0.89 25.37 -35.57
CA PRO A 704 -1.35 26.03 -34.35
C PRO A 704 -0.80 25.40 -33.05
N TYR A 705 -0.75 24.07 -32.96
CA TYR A 705 -0.15 23.43 -31.80
C TYR A 705 1.37 23.67 -31.74
N GLN A 706 2.10 23.64 -32.85
CA GLN A 706 3.55 23.90 -32.86
C GLN A 706 3.85 25.32 -32.38
N GLN A 707 3.08 26.31 -32.81
CA GLN A 707 3.17 27.68 -32.33
C GLN A 707 2.88 27.79 -30.83
N ARG A 708 1.85 27.08 -30.32
CA ARG A 708 1.58 27.01 -28.88
C ARG A 708 2.74 26.41 -28.09
N GLY A 709 3.38 25.35 -28.60
CA GLY A 709 4.50 24.71 -27.93
C GLY A 709 5.78 25.55 -27.95
N TYR A 710 6.05 26.22 -29.07
CA TYR A 710 7.09 27.26 -29.16
C TYR A 710 6.84 28.39 -28.15
N SER A 711 5.64 28.95 -28.13
CA SER A 711 5.27 30.07 -27.24
C SER A 711 5.42 29.69 -25.77
N TRP A 712 4.98 28.47 -25.41
CA TRP A 712 5.14 27.91 -24.07
C TRP A 712 6.61 27.76 -23.66
N MET A 713 7.46 27.21 -24.53
CA MET A 713 8.89 27.08 -24.23
C MET A 713 9.59 28.45 -24.12
N TYR A 714 9.20 29.42 -24.95
CA TYR A 714 9.73 30.78 -24.90
C TYR A 714 9.37 31.47 -23.58
N LYS A 715 8.11 31.33 -23.15
CA LYS A 715 7.64 31.84 -21.85
C LYS A 715 8.37 31.18 -20.67
N ASN A 716 8.57 29.87 -20.69
CA ASN A 716 9.37 29.16 -19.66
C ASN A 716 10.83 29.63 -19.67
N THR A 717 11.39 29.86 -20.86
CA THR A 717 12.74 30.39 -21.04
C THR A 717 12.92 31.78 -20.42
N ASN A 718 11.94 32.68 -20.58
CA ASN A 718 11.99 34.04 -20.02
C ASN A 718 11.77 34.06 -18.49
N THR A 719 11.15 33.02 -17.94
CA THR A 719 10.93 32.87 -16.49
C THR A 719 12.02 32.07 -15.79
N GLY A 720 13.08 31.65 -16.52
CA GLY A 720 14.19 30.88 -15.97
C GLY A 720 13.84 29.41 -15.67
N ILE A 721 12.80 28.89 -16.32
CA ILE A 721 12.25 27.56 -16.08
C ILE A 721 12.60 26.59 -17.19
N GLY A 722 12.99 25.38 -16.80
CA GLY A 722 13.27 24.30 -17.73
C GLY A 722 12.01 23.68 -18.31
N SER A 723 12.05 23.33 -19.59
CA SER A 723 10.91 22.82 -20.35
C SER A 723 11.07 21.36 -20.72
N ILE A 724 10.02 20.56 -20.53
CA ILE A 724 9.95 19.18 -21.03
C ILE A 724 8.87 19.10 -22.12
N ILE A 725 9.30 18.91 -23.37
CA ILE A 725 8.40 18.64 -24.50
C ILE A 725 8.33 17.13 -24.72
N ALA A 726 7.17 16.55 -24.47
CA ALA A 726 6.89 15.12 -24.54
C ALA A 726 5.78 14.81 -25.55
N ASP A 727 5.69 15.60 -26.61
CA ASP A 727 4.81 15.34 -27.75
C ASP A 727 5.14 14.01 -28.44
N ASP A 728 4.14 13.35 -29.00
CA ASP A 728 4.33 12.17 -29.83
C ASP A 728 5.35 12.40 -30.96
N MET A 729 6.06 11.33 -31.30
CA MET A 729 7.12 11.33 -32.30
C MET A 729 6.61 11.77 -33.67
N GLY A 730 7.13 12.84 -34.25
CA GLY A 730 6.69 13.30 -35.58
C GLY A 730 5.73 14.49 -35.58
N LEU A 731 5.32 15.00 -34.41
CA LEU A 731 4.64 16.29 -34.25
C LEU A 731 5.55 17.52 -34.49
N GLY A 732 6.81 17.32 -34.88
CA GLY A 732 7.76 18.40 -35.10
C GLY A 732 8.19 19.08 -33.79
N LYS A 733 8.80 18.32 -32.87
CA LYS A 733 9.43 18.89 -31.66
C LYS A 733 10.66 19.72 -32.03
N THR A 734 11.47 19.22 -32.96
CA THR A 734 12.72 19.85 -33.41
C THR A 734 12.49 21.24 -33.98
N ILE A 735 11.55 21.39 -34.92
CA ILE A 735 11.20 22.72 -35.47
C ILE A 735 10.72 23.72 -34.41
N GLN A 736 10.00 23.27 -33.37
CA GLN A 736 9.59 24.15 -32.26
C GLN A 736 10.79 24.64 -31.44
N VAL A 737 11.79 23.78 -31.23
CA VAL A 737 13.04 24.15 -30.53
C VAL A 737 13.92 25.03 -31.41
N ILE A 738 14.02 24.75 -32.72
CA ILE A 738 14.75 25.61 -33.66
C ILE A 738 14.14 27.01 -33.69
N ALA A 739 12.81 27.13 -33.75
CA ALA A 739 12.12 28.42 -33.66
C ALA A 739 12.48 29.16 -32.36
N LEU A 740 12.60 28.45 -31.23
CA LEU A 740 13.05 29.04 -29.97
C LEU A 740 14.50 29.52 -30.04
N LEU A 741 15.44 28.70 -30.53
CA LEU A 741 16.85 29.06 -30.64
C LEU A 741 17.05 30.26 -31.58
N LEU A 742 16.33 30.29 -32.70
CA LEU A 742 16.34 31.42 -33.63
C LEU A 742 15.78 32.68 -32.95
N LYS A 743 14.71 32.56 -32.15
CA LYS A 743 14.19 33.69 -31.39
C LYS A 743 15.21 34.24 -30.39
N LEU A 744 15.96 33.36 -29.73
CA LEU A 744 17.04 33.77 -28.82
C LEU A 744 18.19 34.47 -29.56
N LYS A 745 18.46 34.08 -30.80
CA LYS A 745 19.40 34.78 -31.68
C LYS A 745 18.91 36.18 -32.03
N GLU A 746 17.66 36.35 -32.47
CA GLU A 746 17.09 37.67 -32.77
C GLU A 746 17.15 38.65 -31.59
N GLU A 747 17.12 38.12 -30.36
CA GLU A 747 17.22 38.89 -29.13
C GLU A 747 18.66 39.11 -28.65
N ASN A 748 19.67 38.74 -29.45
CA ASN A 748 21.10 38.83 -29.14
C ASN A 748 21.49 38.08 -27.85
N ARG A 749 20.75 37.02 -27.50
CA ARG A 749 20.99 36.24 -26.29
C ARG A 749 22.06 35.17 -26.49
N LEU A 750 22.23 34.72 -27.73
CA LEU A 750 23.27 33.75 -28.10
C LEU A 750 24.66 34.38 -28.25
N ASP A 751 24.75 35.71 -28.43
CA ASP A 751 26.00 36.46 -28.55
C ASP A 751 26.87 36.36 -27.29
N LYS A 752 26.24 36.30 -26.11
CA LYS A 752 26.95 36.19 -24.82
C LYS A 752 27.35 34.75 -24.51
N ASN A 753 26.42 33.82 -24.71
CA ASN A 753 26.60 32.40 -24.41
C ASN A 753 25.87 31.58 -25.48
N LYS A 754 26.51 30.52 -25.96
CA LYS A 754 25.99 29.68 -27.05
C LYS A 754 24.93 28.69 -26.60
N ALA A 755 24.21 28.09 -27.54
CA ALA A 755 23.36 26.93 -27.27
C ALA A 755 24.12 25.61 -27.51
N LEU A 756 23.84 24.60 -26.68
CA LEU A 756 24.31 23.23 -26.83
C LEU A 756 23.13 22.31 -27.06
N VAL A 757 23.16 21.53 -28.14
CA VAL A 757 22.14 20.52 -28.45
C VAL A 757 22.82 19.14 -28.39
N ILE A 758 22.33 18.30 -27.48
CA ILE A 758 22.83 16.95 -27.26
C ILE A 758 21.80 15.95 -27.78
N VAL A 759 22.19 15.18 -28.79
CA VAL A 759 21.29 14.26 -29.49
C VAL A 759 21.93 12.86 -29.58
N PRO A 760 21.18 11.79 -29.87
CA PRO A 760 21.79 10.54 -30.33
C PRO A 760 22.64 10.78 -31.59
N THR A 761 23.76 10.05 -31.74
CA THR A 761 24.70 10.24 -32.87
C THR A 761 24.03 10.21 -34.24
N THR A 762 22.97 9.43 -34.36
CA THR A 762 22.17 9.28 -35.58
C THR A 762 21.29 10.48 -35.92
N LEU A 763 20.96 11.33 -34.94
CA LEU A 763 20.14 12.53 -35.13
C LEU A 763 20.95 13.78 -35.50
N LEU A 764 22.29 13.75 -35.38
CA LEU A 764 23.14 14.92 -35.62
C LEU A 764 22.88 15.53 -37.00
N SER A 765 22.96 14.72 -38.06
CA SER A 765 22.73 15.21 -39.43
C SER A 765 21.30 15.68 -39.68
N ASN A 766 20.31 15.08 -39.01
CA ASN A 766 18.93 15.53 -39.12
C ASN A 766 18.76 16.94 -38.53
N TRP A 767 19.37 17.21 -37.38
CA TRP A 767 19.38 18.54 -36.78
C TRP A 767 20.08 19.57 -37.67
N GLU A 768 21.21 19.22 -38.29
CA GLU A 768 21.91 20.08 -39.25
C GLU A 768 20.98 20.46 -40.43
N LYS A 769 20.38 19.45 -41.09
CA LYS A 769 19.45 19.68 -42.21
C LYS A 769 18.21 20.49 -41.80
N GLU A 770 17.66 20.25 -40.61
CA GLU A 770 16.51 21.02 -40.12
C GLU A 770 16.88 22.48 -39.81
N ILE A 771 18.09 22.75 -39.30
CA ILE A 771 18.58 24.12 -39.10
C ILE A 771 18.78 24.81 -40.45
N ASP A 772 19.50 24.19 -41.40
CA ASP A 772 19.71 24.74 -42.75
C ASP A 772 18.39 25.07 -43.44
N LYS A 773 17.41 24.18 -43.32
CA LYS A 773 16.10 24.32 -43.97
C LYS A 773 15.23 25.39 -43.32
N PHE A 774 15.11 25.39 -41.99
CA PHE A 774 14.11 26.18 -41.28
C PHE A 774 14.66 27.48 -40.69
N ALA A 775 15.95 27.57 -40.42
CA ALA A 775 16.60 28.72 -39.81
C ALA A 775 18.02 28.91 -40.36
N PRO A 776 18.20 29.20 -41.66
CA PRO A 776 19.52 29.32 -42.30
C PRO A 776 20.39 30.45 -41.71
N GLU A 777 19.77 31.42 -41.06
CA GLU A 777 20.48 32.47 -40.33
C GLU A 777 21.14 31.98 -39.04
N LEU A 778 20.76 30.81 -38.49
CA LEU A 778 21.29 30.26 -37.25
C LEU A 778 22.58 29.47 -37.52
N GLN A 779 23.73 30.02 -37.11
CA GLN A 779 25.01 29.37 -37.36
C GLN A 779 25.21 28.20 -36.40
N TYR A 780 25.49 27.01 -36.90
CA TYR A 780 25.78 25.84 -36.07
C TYR A 780 27.15 25.23 -36.38
N ALA A 781 27.70 24.50 -35.42
CA ALA A 781 28.89 23.68 -35.59
C ALA A 781 28.72 22.31 -34.93
N THR A 782 29.29 21.28 -35.53
CA THR A 782 29.17 19.89 -35.04
C THR A 782 30.44 19.47 -34.30
N PHE A 783 30.30 19.21 -32.99
CA PHE A 783 31.36 18.74 -32.11
C PHE A 783 31.32 17.21 -32.00
N HIS A 784 31.93 16.55 -33.00
CA HIS A 784 31.97 15.09 -33.12
C HIS A 784 33.21 14.64 -33.91
N GLY A 785 33.72 13.43 -33.66
CA GLY A 785 34.87 12.85 -34.36
C GLY A 785 36.21 13.04 -33.64
N PRO A 786 37.31 12.46 -34.15
CA PRO A 786 38.60 12.39 -33.44
C PRO A 786 39.32 13.75 -33.29
N ASN A 787 39.22 14.64 -34.28
CA ASN A 787 39.87 15.97 -34.29
C ASN A 787 38.88 17.10 -33.97
N ARG A 788 37.90 16.84 -33.11
CA ARG A 788 36.85 17.81 -32.77
C ARG A 788 37.40 18.99 -31.97
N GLN A 789 36.99 20.19 -32.33
CA GLN A 789 37.31 21.43 -31.62
C GLN A 789 36.03 22.26 -31.47
N ILE A 790 35.93 22.99 -30.36
CA ILE A 790 34.78 23.86 -30.12
C ILE A 790 34.93 25.11 -30.99
N ASN A 791 34.04 25.26 -31.98
CA ASN A 791 33.98 26.46 -32.79
C ASN A 791 33.41 27.63 -31.97
N LYS A 792 34.17 28.71 -31.82
CA LYS A 792 33.78 29.91 -31.05
C LYS A 792 32.94 30.91 -31.83
N GLU A 793 32.73 30.72 -33.12
CA GLU A 793 31.89 31.59 -33.96
C GLU A 793 30.43 31.10 -34.13
N SER A 794 30.13 29.81 -33.87
CA SER A 794 28.76 29.28 -34.03
C SER A 794 27.74 29.69 -32.94
N ASP A 795 26.48 29.91 -33.27
CA ASP A 795 25.41 30.14 -32.28
C ASP A 795 25.04 28.86 -31.52
N VAL A 796 25.04 27.73 -32.24
CA VAL A 796 24.64 26.41 -31.74
C VAL A 796 25.79 25.41 -31.89
N LEU A 797 26.05 24.61 -30.86
CA LEU A 797 26.93 23.46 -30.91
C LEU A 797 26.12 22.16 -30.86
N LEU A 798 26.26 21.31 -31.86
CA LEU A 798 25.63 19.99 -31.91
C LEU A 798 26.62 18.92 -31.44
N THR A 799 26.21 18.06 -30.51
CA THR A 799 27.05 16.94 -30.06
C THR A 799 26.23 15.71 -29.69
N SER A 800 26.89 14.58 -29.44
CA SER A 800 26.24 13.35 -29.03
C SER A 800 26.37 13.06 -27.53
N TYR A 801 25.44 12.29 -26.97
CA TYR A 801 25.49 11.86 -25.55
C TYR A 801 26.83 11.21 -25.17
N GLY A 802 27.41 10.41 -26.07
CA GLY A 802 28.69 9.75 -25.85
C GLY A 802 29.85 10.74 -25.77
N ILE A 803 29.88 11.73 -26.67
CA ILE A 803 30.91 12.78 -26.68
C ILE A 803 30.73 13.72 -25.49
N ALA A 804 29.50 14.12 -25.16
CA ALA A 804 29.20 14.95 -24.01
C ALA A 804 29.67 14.31 -22.68
N ARG A 805 29.67 12.98 -22.60
CA ARG A 805 30.23 12.22 -21.48
C ARG A 805 31.76 12.22 -21.49
N SER A 806 32.39 11.89 -22.63
CA SER A 806 33.85 11.76 -22.73
C SER A 806 34.56 13.09 -22.55
N ASP A 807 34.00 14.18 -23.07
CA ASP A 807 34.61 15.51 -23.08
C ASP A 807 33.90 16.48 -22.12
N GLN A 808 33.33 15.92 -21.05
CA GLN A 808 32.59 16.66 -20.04
C GLN A 808 33.42 17.82 -19.46
N ASP A 809 34.72 17.61 -19.25
CA ASP A 809 35.60 18.61 -18.64
C ASP A 809 35.85 19.81 -19.55
N GLU A 810 35.76 19.66 -20.87
CA GLU A 810 35.84 20.77 -21.81
C GLU A 810 34.50 21.51 -21.89
N LEU A 811 33.40 20.77 -22.07
CA LEU A 811 32.06 21.34 -22.22
C LEU A 811 31.54 22.03 -20.94
N SER A 812 32.01 21.61 -19.76
CA SER A 812 31.61 22.21 -18.47
C SER A 812 32.36 23.50 -18.11
N LYS A 813 33.45 23.84 -18.83
CA LYS A 813 34.14 25.13 -18.70
C LYS A 813 33.31 26.27 -19.31
N ILE A 814 32.45 25.96 -20.27
CA ILE A 814 31.59 26.92 -20.97
C ILE A 814 30.27 27.06 -20.21
N LYS A 815 29.81 28.31 -20.03
CA LYS A 815 28.44 28.59 -19.61
C LYS A 815 27.58 28.67 -20.87
N TRP A 816 26.58 27.79 -21.00
CA TRP A 816 25.68 27.76 -22.14
C TRP A 816 24.47 28.68 -21.90
N CYS A 817 23.94 29.31 -22.93
CA CYS A 817 22.65 30.01 -22.86
C CYS A 817 21.53 28.96 -22.75
N ALA A 818 21.57 27.95 -23.62
CA ALA A 818 20.61 26.85 -23.61
C ALA A 818 21.30 25.50 -23.73
N VAL A 819 20.80 24.50 -23.01
CA VAL A 819 21.15 23.09 -23.21
C VAL A 819 19.86 22.34 -23.56
N VAL A 820 19.81 21.83 -24.78
CA VAL A 820 18.71 21.02 -25.29
C VAL A 820 19.18 19.57 -25.33
N ILE A 821 18.38 18.66 -24.78
CA ILE A 821 18.59 17.23 -24.92
C ILE A 821 17.45 16.61 -25.72
N ASP A 822 17.77 15.91 -26.80
CA ASP A 822 16.80 15.15 -27.60
C ASP A 822 16.85 13.67 -27.23
N GLU A 823 15.71 12.98 -27.29
CA GLU A 823 15.57 11.61 -26.79
C GLU A 823 16.05 11.48 -25.33
N SER A 824 15.46 12.28 -24.44
CA SER A 824 15.82 12.42 -23.02
C SER A 824 15.76 11.13 -22.19
N GLN A 825 15.19 10.04 -22.70
CA GLN A 825 15.31 8.70 -22.12
C GLN A 825 16.77 8.24 -21.97
N ASN A 826 17.72 8.84 -22.72
CA ASN A 826 19.15 8.61 -22.56
C ASN A 826 19.68 9.02 -21.16
N ILE A 827 18.93 9.79 -20.37
CA ILE A 827 19.29 10.17 -18.97
C ILE A 827 18.34 9.62 -17.91
N LYS A 828 17.57 8.57 -18.22
CA LYS A 828 16.54 8.01 -17.31
C LYS A 828 17.06 7.55 -15.96
N ASN A 829 18.29 7.03 -15.92
CA ASN A 829 18.90 6.57 -14.67
C ASN A 829 19.86 7.63 -14.10
N PRO A 830 19.57 8.21 -12.92
CA PRO A 830 20.39 9.27 -12.32
C PRO A 830 21.78 8.80 -11.87
N GLY A 831 21.98 7.50 -11.67
CA GLY A 831 23.27 6.95 -11.21
C GLY A 831 24.35 6.89 -12.28
N THR A 832 23.99 6.91 -13.57
CA THR A 832 24.92 6.67 -14.67
C THR A 832 25.89 7.84 -14.90
N ALA A 833 27.10 7.54 -15.37
CA ALA A 833 28.11 8.55 -15.70
C ALA A 833 27.62 9.55 -16.76
N GLN A 834 26.86 9.07 -17.76
CA GLN A 834 26.26 9.92 -18.80
C GLN A 834 25.29 10.95 -18.21
N THR A 835 24.34 10.52 -17.36
CA THR A 835 23.38 11.43 -16.72
C THR A 835 24.08 12.45 -15.83
N LYS A 836 25.07 12.02 -15.04
CA LYS A 836 25.88 12.91 -14.20
C LYS A 836 26.65 13.93 -15.02
N ALA A 837 27.20 13.53 -16.18
CA ALA A 837 27.93 14.42 -17.06
C ALA A 837 27.05 15.55 -17.60
N ILE A 838 25.89 15.19 -18.13
CA ILE A 838 24.93 16.13 -18.70
C ILE A 838 24.36 17.09 -17.64
N LYS A 839 24.01 16.58 -16.44
CA LYS A 839 23.52 17.41 -15.34
C LYS A 839 24.56 18.37 -14.74
N LYS A 840 25.86 18.16 -15.01
CA LYS A 840 26.94 19.08 -14.57
C LYS A 840 27.06 20.31 -15.47
N LEU A 841 26.51 20.29 -16.68
CA LEU A 841 26.58 21.39 -17.62
C LEU A 841 25.86 22.64 -17.07
N LYS A 842 26.55 23.78 -17.15
CA LYS A 842 26.06 25.08 -16.69
C LYS A 842 25.24 25.72 -17.81
N SER A 843 23.95 25.96 -17.56
CA SER A 843 23.06 26.58 -18.52
C SER A 843 22.00 27.42 -17.84
N ASP A 844 21.60 28.51 -18.49
CA ASP A 844 20.48 29.37 -18.06
C ASP A 844 19.13 28.76 -18.50
N ILE A 845 19.08 28.12 -19.68
CA ILE A 845 17.88 27.45 -20.21
C ILE A 845 18.14 25.96 -20.34
N ARG A 846 17.17 25.12 -19.96
CA ARG A 846 17.26 23.66 -20.14
C ARG A 846 15.99 23.09 -20.76
N ILE A 847 16.14 22.35 -21.84
CA ILE A 847 15.03 21.77 -22.59
C ILE A 847 15.27 20.28 -22.75
N ALA A 848 14.28 19.48 -22.39
CA ALA A 848 14.30 18.04 -22.63
C ALA A 848 13.19 17.67 -23.61
N MET A 849 13.55 16.95 -24.67
CA MET A 849 12.60 16.41 -25.64
C MET A 849 12.48 14.90 -25.44
N SER A 850 11.25 14.38 -25.46
CA SER A 850 10.99 12.94 -25.35
C SER A 850 9.96 12.50 -26.40
N GLY A 851 10.17 11.32 -27.00
CA GLY A 851 9.26 10.70 -27.96
C GLY A 851 8.11 9.93 -27.32
N THR A 852 8.36 9.41 -26.12
CA THR A 852 7.41 8.73 -25.25
C THR A 852 7.44 9.44 -23.90
N PRO A 853 6.31 9.63 -23.22
CA PRO A 853 6.35 10.11 -21.84
C PRO A 853 7.20 9.13 -21.02
N VAL A 854 8.15 9.67 -20.29
CA VAL A 854 8.91 9.06 -19.21
C VAL A 854 8.47 7.63 -18.83
N GLU A 855 9.30 6.66 -19.17
CA GLU A 855 9.03 5.24 -19.04
C GLU A 855 8.88 4.81 -17.57
N ASN A 856 7.75 4.18 -17.23
CA ASN A 856 7.63 3.08 -16.25
C ASN A 856 7.94 3.31 -14.76
N ARG A 857 8.57 4.41 -14.32
CA ARG A 857 8.81 4.73 -12.89
C ARG A 857 8.82 6.24 -12.63
N LEU A 858 8.27 6.66 -11.49
CA LEU A 858 8.40 8.03 -11.01
C LEU A 858 9.87 8.45 -10.81
N SER A 859 10.79 7.51 -10.62
CA SER A 859 12.23 7.77 -10.53
C SER A 859 12.86 8.27 -11.84
N GLU A 860 12.40 7.75 -12.99
CA GLU A 860 12.88 8.19 -14.31
C GLU A 860 12.37 9.60 -14.60
N TYR A 861 11.14 9.87 -14.17
CA TYR A 861 10.52 11.20 -14.22
C TYR A 861 11.36 12.21 -13.44
N TRP A 862 11.69 11.86 -12.20
CA TRP A 862 12.54 12.68 -11.35
C TRP A 862 13.89 12.97 -12.01
N SER A 863 14.51 12.00 -12.70
CA SER A 863 15.81 12.23 -13.34
C SER A 863 15.74 13.29 -14.43
N ILE A 864 14.75 13.21 -15.33
CA ILE A 864 14.54 14.17 -16.42
C ILE A 864 14.13 15.53 -15.87
N PHE A 865 13.23 15.54 -14.88
CA PHE A 865 12.77 16.78 -14.24
C PHE A 865 13.88 17.50 -13.46
N ASP A 866 14.76 16.76 -12.78
CA ASP A 866 15.92 17.33 -12.10
C ASP A 866 16.99 17.84 -13.08
N PHE A 867 17.03 17.34 -14.33
CA PHE A 867 17.83 17.99 -15.36
C PHE A 867 17.24 19.36 -15.73
N THR A 868 15.94 19.45 -16.04
CA THR A 868 15.33 20.72 -16.49
C THR A 868 15.20 21.74 -15.36
N ASN A 869 14.73 21.31 -14.19
CA ASN A 869 14.41 22.14 -13.02
C ASN A 869 15.10 21.58 -11.76
N LYS A 870 16.43 21.69 -11.73
CA LYS A 870 17.30 21.12 -10.68
C LYS A 870 16.85 21.50 -9.28
N GLY A 871 16.68 20.49 -8.43
CA GLY A 871 16.32 20.67 -7.02
C GLY A 871 14.86 21.04 -6.74
N PHE A 872 14.01 21.24 -7.76
CA PHE A 872 12.58 21.54 -7.57
C PHE A 872 11.89 20.42 -6.80
N LEU A 873 12.00 19.17 -7.25
CA LEU A 873 11.41 18.01 -6.57
C LEU A 873 12.24 17.48 -5.37
N GLY A 874 13.25 18.24 -4.91
CA GLY A 874 14.16 17.79 -3.86
C GLY A 874 15.10 16.66 -4.30
N SER A 875 15.70 15.96 -3.32
CA SER A 875 16.57 14.82 -3.57
C SER A 875 15.78 13.58 -3.99
N ALA A 876 16.41 12.62 -4.68
CA ALA A 876 15.78 11.36 -5.06
C ALA A 876 15.14 10.61 -3.87
N LYS A 877 15.79 10.68 -2.69
CA LYS A 877 15.26 10.09 -1.45
C LYS A 877 13.99 10.82 -0.97
N LYS A 878 14.03 12.16 -0.87
CA LYS A 878 12.87 12.96 -0.46
C LYS A 878 11.71 12.81 -1.44
N PHE A 879 12.00 12.78 -2.74
CA PHE A 879 11.01 12.53 -3.78
C PHE A 879 10.36 11.14 -3.63
N SER A 880 11.16 10.11 -3.33
CA SER A 880 10.64 8.76 -3.10
C SER A 880 9.71 8.69 -1.89
N GLU A 881 10.07 9.34 -0.79
CA GLU A 881 9.26 9.37 0.44
C GLU A 881 7.98 10.20 0.29
N GLN A 882 8.03 11.33 -0.42
CA GLN A 882 6.90 12.25 -0.54
C GLN A 882 5.94 11.93 -1.69
N TYR A 883 6.45 11.37 -2.79
CA TYR A 883 5.65 11.12 -4.00
C TYR A 883 5.70 9.66 -4.41
N ALA A 884 6.88 9.05 -4.61
CA ALA A 884 6.92 7.71 -5.21
C ALA A 884 6.24 6.64 -4.34
N LYS A 885 6.59 6.50 -3.05
CA LYS A 885 5.97 5.52 -2.15
C LYS A 885 4.48 5.82 -1.90
N PRO A 886 4.07 7.07 -1.58
CA PRO A 886 2.65 7.37 -1.40
C PRO A 886 1.79 7.09 -2.64
N ILE A 887 2.33 7.32 -3.84
CA ILE A 887 1.61 7.12 -5.10
C ILE A 887 1.62 5.63 -5.52
N GLU A 888 2.78 4.98 -5.52
CA GLU A 888 2.96 3.62 -6.04
C GLU A 888 2.53 2.55 -5.03
N VAL A 889 2.68 2.79 -3.71
CA VAL A 889 2.41 1.82 -2.63
C VAL A 889 1.11 2.14 -1.90
N ASP A 890 0.99 3.33 -1.30
CA ASP A 890 -0.18 3.68 -0.48
C ASP A 890 -1.42 4.06 -1.33
N ARG A 891 -1.26 4.23 -2.65
CA ARG A 891 -2.30 4.70 -3.59
C ARG A 891 -2.97 6.01 -3.15
N ASN A 892 -2.17 6.92 -2.59
CA ASN A 892 -2.64 8.18 -2.03
C ASN A 892 -3.07 9.14 -3.14
N LYS A 893 -4.39 9.35 -3.27
CA LYS A 893 -4.98 10.24 -4.28
C LYS A 893 -4.52 11.70 -4.14
N LYS A 894 -4.41 12.20 -2.92
CA LYS A 894 -3.95 13.59 -2.67
C LYS A 894 -2.49 13.78 -3.12
N ALA A 895 -1.65 12.77 -2.94
CA ALA A 895 -0.26 12.82 -3.42
C ALA A 895 -0.18 12.86 -4.96
N ILE A 896 -1.06 12.12 -5.65
CA ILE A 896 -1.15 12.13 -7.12
C ILE A 896 -1.59 13.50 -7.64
N GLU A 897 -2.67 14.06 -7.08
CA GLU A 897 -3.18 15.37 -7.48
C GLU A 897 -2.15 16.46 -7.25
N ARG A 898 -1.55 16.49 -6.05
CA ARG A 898 -0.46 17.41 -5.73
C ARG A 898 0.70 17.28 -6.72
N PHE A 899 1.13 16.06 -7.03
CA PHE A 899 2.22 15.82 -7.98
C PHE A 899 1.89 16.32 -9.39
N LYS A 900 0.65 16.15 -9.86
CA LYS A 900 0.21 16.69 -11.16
C LYS A 900 0.21 18.22 -11.15
N THR A 901 -0.34 18.85 -10.11
CA THR A 901 -0.40 20.31 -9.98
C THR A 901 0.98 20.95 -10.02
N ILE A 902 1.95 20.40 -9.27
CA ILE A 902 3.31 20.98 -9.22
C ILE A 902 4.13 20.74 -10.48
N THR A 903 3.81 19.72 -11.29
CA THR A 903 4.63 19.36 -12.46
C THR A 903 4.04 19.79 -13.80
N SER A 904 2.73 19.96 -13.89
CA SER A 904 2.03 20.33 -15.13
C SER A 904 2.57 21.60 -15.81
N PRO A 905 3.00 22.67 -15.11
CA PRO A 905 3.52 23.87 -15.78
C PRO A 905 4.82 23.64 -16.57
N PHE A 906 5.56 22.57 -16.24
CA PHE A 906 6.90 22.29 -16.74
C PHE A 906 6.91 21.25 -17.88
N ILE A 907 5.77 20.61 -18.16
CA ILE A 907 5.65 19.54 -19.14
C ILE A 907 4.53 19.83 -20.13
N MET A 908 4.84 19.75 -21.42
CA MET A 908 3.85 19.75 -22.49
C MET A 908 3.84 18.39 -23.19
N ARG A 909 2.66 17.78 -23.32
CA ARG A 909 2.46 16.50 -24.01
C ARG A 909 1.21 16.53 -24.88
N ARG A 910 1.34 16.06 -26.12
CA ARG A 910 0.30 16.01 -27.14
C ARG A 910 0.37 14.71 -27.93
N LEU A 911 -0.79 14.12 -28.24
CA LEU A 911 -0.89 12.84 -28.92
C LEU A 911 -1.25 13.03 -30.41
N LYS A 912 -0.76 12.15 -31.29
CA LYS A 912 -1.17 12.14 -32.71
C LYS A 912 -2.63 11.73 -32.91
N THR A 913 -3.15 10.90 -32.00
CA THR A 913 -4.54 10.42 -32.01
C THR A 913 -5.53 11.51 -31.59
N ASP A 914 -5.04 12.61 -31.03
CA ASP A 914 -5.87 13.75 -30.65
C ASP A 914 -6.29 14.54 -31.90
N LYS A 915 -7.56 14.37 -32.28
CA LYS A 915 -8.16 15.06 -33.43
C LYS A 915 -8.20 16.59 -33.28
N THR A 916 -8.04 17.12 -32.07
CA THR A 916 -7.92 18.58 -31.85
C THR A 916 -6.53 19.13 -32.24
N ILE A 917 -5.56 18.23 -32.45
CA ILE A 917 -4.15 18.56 -32.73
C ILE A 917 -3.79 18.26 -34.19
N ILE A 918 -4.24 17.10 -34.72
CA ILE A 918 -4.04 16.75 -36.12
C ILE A 918 -5.36 16.25 -36.74
N SER A 919 -5.89 16.99 -37.71
CA SER A 919 -7.05 16.61 -38.53
C SER A 919 -6.68 15.89 -39.84
N ASP A 920 -5.43 16.05 -40.31
CA ASP A 920 -5.05 15.76 -41.70
C ASP A 920 -4.08 14.58 -41.86
N LEU A 921 -3.72 13.89 -40.76
CA LEU A 921 -2.88 12.68 -40.88
C LEU A 921 -3.73 11.54 -41.47
N PRO A 922 -3.26 10.87 -42.54
CA PRO A 922 -3.98 9.74 -43.12
C PRO A 922 -4.06 8.55 -42.13
N LYS A 923 -4.85 7.52 -42.44
CA LYS A 923 -5.01 6.37 -41.55
C LYS A 923 -3.73 5.53 -41.54
N LYS A 924 -3.31 5.12 -40.33
CA LYS A 924 -2.32 4.05 -40.13
C LYS A 924 -3.07 2.73 -39.92
N VAL A 925 -2.72 1.70 -40.68
CA VAL A 925 -3.27 0.35 -40.53
C VAL A 925 -2.12 -0.59 -40.20
N GLU A 926 -2.20 -1.26 -39.04
CA GLU A 926 -1.20 -2.25 -38.60
C GLU A 926 -1.78 -3.66 -38.80
N ASN A 927 -1.09 -4.50 -39.57
CA ASN A 927 -1.48 -5.87 -39.87
C ASN A 927 -0.34 -6.83 -39.47
N GLU A 928 -0.70 -7.93 -38.82
CA GLU A 928 0.20 -9.03 -38.51
C GLU A 928 0.11 -10.08 -39.60
N HIS A 929 1.26 -10.47 -40.17
CA HIS A 929 1.34 -11.46 -41.24
C HIS A 929 2.19 -12.64 -40.79
N TYR A 930 1.59 -13.82 -40.85
CA TYR A 930 2.19 -15.04 -40.32
C TYR A 930 2.89 -15.85 -41.41
N ALA A 931 4.20 -16.05 -41.28
CA ALA A 931 5.01 -16.91 -42.14
C ALA A 931 5.11 -18.33 -41.55
N GLN A 932 5.00 -19.36 -42.39
CA GLN A 932 5.23 -20.74 -41.97
C GLN A 932 6.72 -21.09 -42.02
N LEU A 933 7.22 -21.90 -41.09
CA LEU A 933 8.58 -22.46 -41.20
C LEU A 933 8.66 -23.45 -42.35
N THR A 934 9.73 -23.40 -43.14
CA THR A 934 10.07 -24.47 -44.08
C THR A 934 10.54 -25.73 -43.33
N LYS A 935 10.58 -26.88 -44.01
CA LYS A 935 11.04 -28.14 -43.40
C LYS A 935 12.48 -28.03 -42.90
N GLU A 936 13.32 -27.35 -43.69
CA GLU A 936 14.71 -27.09 -43.39
C GLU A 936 14.84 -26.14 -42.19
N GLN A 937 14.05 -25.06 -42.13
CA GLN A 937 14.03 -24.16 -40.98
C GLN A 937 13.59 -24.89 -39.70
N ALA A 938 12.53 -25.70 -39.76
CA ALA A 938 12.05 -26.47 -38.62
C ALA A 938 13.09 -27.47 -38.12
N ALA A 939 13.79 -28.16 -39.02
CA ALA A 939 14.87 -29.09 -38.67
C ALA A 939 16.05 -28.38 -37.98
N VAL A 940 16.52 -27.25 -38.52
CA VAL A 940 17.61 -26.46 -37.93
C VAL A 940 17.19 -25.87 -36.58
N TYR A 941 15.96 -25.35 -36.50
CA TYR A 941 15.37 -24.82 -35.28
C TYR A 941 15.35 -25.88 -34.17
N GLN A 942 14.83 -27.07 -34.47
CA GLN A 942 14.76 -28.17 -33.49
C GLN A 942 16.14 -28.66 -33.07
N ASN A 943 17.12 -28.68 -33.99
CA ASN A 943 18.49 -29.09 -33.65
C ASN A 943 19.16 -28.12 -32.66
N ILE A 944 18.95 -26.81 -32.84
CA ILE A 944 19.44 -25.79 -31.89
C ILE A 944 18.84 -26.02 -30.49
N LEU A 945 17.56 -26.35 -30.40
CA LEU A 945 16.92 -26.64 -29.13
C LEU A 945 17.49 -27.90 -28.47
N ASN A 946 17.70 -28.96 -29.25
CA ASN A 946 18.23 -30.22 -28.75
C ASN A 946 19.70 -30.09 -28.27
N GLU A 947 20.47 -29.16 -28.84
CA GLU A 947 21.85 -28.89 -28.43
C GLU A 947 21.92 -27.98 -27.20
N VAL A 948 21.18 -26.86 -27.21
CA VAL A 948 21.37 -25.79 -26.21
C VAL A 948 20.53 -25.99 -24.95
N MET A 949 19.35 -26.60 -25.03
CA MET A 949 18.48 -26.82 -23.86
C MET A 949 19.11 -27.74 -22.80
N PRO A 950 19.74 -28.88 -23.15
CA PRO A 950 20.40 -29.72 -22.15
C PRO A 950 21.49 -28.98 -21.37
N SER A 951 22.30 -28.16 -22.03
CA SER A 951 23.33 -27.34 -21.35
C SER A 951 22.73 -26.27 -20.43
N ILE A 952 21.56 -25.71 -20.77
CA ILE A 952 20.83 -24.77 -19.91
C ILE A 952 20.26 -25.50 -18.68
N ASP A 953 19.79 -26.75 -18.84
CA ASP A 953 19.28 -27.60 -17.76
C ASP A 953 20.40 -28.04 -16.79
N GLU A 954 21.60 -28.37 -17.29
CA GLU A 954 22.75 -28.79 -16.46
C GLU A 954 23.32 -27.66 -15.57
N ILE A 955 23.30 -26.41 -16.05
CA ILE A 955 23.85 -25.26 -15.29
C ILE A 955 22.95 -24.91 -14.10
N GLU A 956 21.63 -25.06 -14.24
CA GLU A 956 20.67 -24.76 -13.16
C GLU A 956 20.75 -25.78 -12.01
N GLN A 957 21.17 -27.02 -12.30
CA GLN A 957 21.24 -28.11 -11.30
C GLN A 957 22.51 -28.09 -10.44
N ASN A 958 23.63 -27.53 -10.95
CA ASN A 958 24.95 -27.74 -10.35
C ASN A 958 25.55 -26.55 -9.59
N ASP A 959 25.14 -25.29 -9.85
CA ASP A 959 25.74 -24.14 -9.16
C ASP A 959 24.91 -22.84 -9.28
N LYS A 960 24.43 -22.29 -8.15
CA LYS A 960 23.66 -21.01 -8.14
C LYS A 960 24.50 -19.79 -8.58
N ASP A 961 25.83 -19.86 -8.48
CA ASP A 961 26.73 -18.77 -8.86
C ASP A 961 26.94 -18.62 -10.38
N ARG A 962 26.43 -19.56 -11.21
CA ARG A 962 26.56 -19.55 -12.68
C ARG A 962 25.36 -18.94 -13.42
N GLN A 963 24.47 -18.21 -12.73
CA GLN A 963 23.31 -17.58 -13.37
C GLN A 963 23.65 -16.65 -14.56
N MET A 964 24.81 -15.98 -14.53
CA MET A 964 25.25 -15.13 -15.64
C MET A 964 25.56 -15.95 -16.91
N GLU A 965 26.13 -17.15 -16.74
CA GLU A 965 26.43 -18.09 -17.83
C GLU A 965 25.13 -18.60 -18.48
N ARG A 966 24.15 -18.99 -17.65
CA ARG A 966 22.80 -19.37 -18.09
C ARG A 966 22.13 -18.25 -18.89
N LYS A 967 22.07 -17.03 -18.34
CA LYS A 967 21.48 -15.86 -19.03
C LYS A 967 22.15 -15.62 -20.39
N GLY A 968 23.47 -15.82 -20.47
CA GLY A 968 24.23 -15.75 -21.72
C GLY A 968 23.81 -16.79 -22.76
N LEU A 969 23.67 -18.07 -22.36
CA LEU A 969 23.24 -19.16 -23.24
C LEU A 969 21.81 -18.98 -23.74
N VAL A 970 20.88 -18.58 -22.87
CA VAL A 970 19.48 -18.29 -23.23
C VAL A 970 19.42 -17.20 -24.31
N LEU A 971 20.16 -16.09 -24.12
CA LEU A 971 20.21 -15.01 -25.10
C LEU A 971 20.83 -15.49 -26.43
N LYS A 972 21.89 -16.32 -26.38
CA LYS A 972 22.52 -16.91 -27.57
C LYS A 972 21.54 -17.80 -28.34
N MET A 973 20.78 -18.64 -27.65
CA MET A 973 19.74 -19.49 -28.24
C MET A 973 18.68 -18.65 -28.95
N ILE A 974 18.13 -17.63 -28.28
CA ILE A 974 17.07 -16.82 -28.88
C ILE A 974 17.56 -16.05 -30.11
N ILE A 975 18.80 -15.53 -30.08
CA ILE A 975 19.43 -14.92 -31.26
C ILE A 975 19.51 -15.93 -32.40
N ALA A 976 19.93 -17.17 -32.12
CA ALA A 976 20.00 -18.23 -33.12
C ALA A 976 18.61 -18.57 -33.71
N LEU A 977 17.59 -18.71 -32.87
CA LEU A 977 16.22 -18.97 -33.33
C LEU A 977 15.66 -17.83 -34.18
N LYS A 978 15.92 -16.56 -33.81
CA LYS A 978 15.61 -15.38 -34.64
C LYS A 978 16.24 -15.48 -36.03
N GLN A 979 17.52 -15.83 -36.09
CA GLN A 979 18.25 -15.98 -37.35
C GLN A 979 17.65 -17.08 -38.21
N VAL A 980 17.29 -18.22 -37.62
CA VAL A 980 16.64 -19.33 -38.35
C VAL A 980 15.27 -18.93 -38.90
N CYS A 981 14.44 -18.26 -38.10
CA CYS A 981 13.14 -17.75 -38.52
C CYS A 981 13.25 -16.77 -39.70
N ASN A 982 14.31 -15.94 -39.71
CA ASN A 982 14.61 -15.03 -40.81
C ASN A 982 15.05 -15.76 -42.08
N HIS A 983 16.11 -16.57 -41.98
CA HIS A 983 16.59 -17.44 -43.05
C HIS A 983 17.61 -18.45 -42.52
N PRO A 984 17.53 -19.75 -42.88
CA PRO A 984 18.44 -20.77 -42.34
C PRO A 984 19.93 -20.50 -42.68
N SER A 985 20.21 -19.90 -43.84
CA SER A 985 21.58 -19.51 -44.23
C SER A 985 22.20 -18.46 -43.29
N GLN A 986 21.39 -17.64 -42.61
CA GLN A 986 21.88 -16.63 -41.67
C GLN A 986 22.55 -17.27 -40.45
N TYR A 987 21.94 -18.33 -39.91
CA TYR A 987 22.51 -19.09 -38.80
C TYR A 987 23.67 -19.98 -39.26
N LEU A 988 23.48 -20.70 -40.38
CA LEU A 988 24.45 -21.65 -40.92
C LEU A 988 25.66 -20.99 -41.60
N LYS A 989 25.63 -19.67 -41.81
CA LYS A 989 26.65 -18.88 -42.52
C LYS A 989 26.99 -19.43 -43.90
N LYS A 990 25.97 -19.89 -44.64
CA LYS A 990 26.09 -20.33 -46.04
C LYS A 990 25.88 -19.15 -46.99
N GLU A 991 26.62 -19.10 -48.08
CA GLU A 991 26.48 -18.07 -49.12
C GLU A 991 25.27 -18.30 -50.04
N ASP A 992 24.73 -19.51 -50.06
CA ASP A 992 23.48 -19.82 -50.77
C ASP A 992 22.27 -19.28 -49.98
N HIS A 993 21.45 -18.50 -50.65
CA HIS A 993 20.34 -17.73 -50.08
C HIS A 993 19.02 -18.02 -50.81
N ASP A 994 18.79 -19.26 -51.25
CA ASP A 994 17.55 -19.64 -51.95
C ASP A 994 16.29 -19.13 -51.21
N PRO A 995 15.48 -18.24 -51.84
CA PRO A 995 14.25 -17.71 -51.26
C PRO A 995 13.28 -18.78 -50.76
N ASN A 996 13.31 -19.98 -51.36
CA ASN A 996 12.40 -21.07 -50.99
C ASN A 996 12.70 -21.71 -49.63
N LEU A 997 13.87 -21.43 -49.06
CA LEU A 997 14.28 -21.96 -47.77
C LEU A 997 13.77 -21.14 -46.58
N SER A 998 13.15 -19.97 -46.80
CA SER A 998 12.57 -19.15 -45.74
C SER A 998 11.13 -18.73 -46.02
N GLY A 999 10.22 -19.11 -45.12
CA GLY A 999 8.83 -18.68 -45.22
C GLY A 999 8.64 -17.18 -45.06
N LYS A 1000 9.50 -16.49 -44.30
CA LYS A 1000 9.45 -15.02 -44.20
C LYS A 1000 9.86 -14.34 -45.50
N VAL A 1001 10.86 -14.88 -46.22
CA VAL A 1001 11.27 -14.34 -47.52
C VAL A 1001 10.18 -14.58 -48.56
N GLN A 1002 9.57 -15.76 -48.58
CA GLN A 1002 8.42 -16.04 -49.46
C GLN A 1002 7.26 -15.07 -49.22
N LEU A 1003 6.89 -14.84 -47.96
CA LEU A 1003 5.84 -13.90 -47.58
C LEU A 1003 6.21 -12.45 -47.92
N LEU A 1004 7.47 -12.07 -47.70
CA LEU A 1004 7.99 -10.76 -48.09
C LEU A 1004 7.86 -10.57 -49.61
N PHE A 1005 8.21 -11.57 -50.42
CA PHE A 1005 8.08 -11.49 -51.87
C PHE A 1005 6.62 -11.35 -52.32
N GLN A 1006 5.68 -12.04 -51.67
CA GLN A 1006 4.25 -11.86 -51.94
C GLN A 1006 3.79 -10.42 -51.66
N LEU A 1007 4.21 -9.84 -50.54
CA LEU A 1007 3.90 -8.44 -50.19
C LEU A 1007 4.54 -7.46 -51.18
N LEU A 1008 5.82 -7.65 -51.50
CA LEU A 1008 6.56 -6.79 -52.43
C LEU A 1008 5.97 -6.84 -53.85
N HIS A 1009 5.54 -8.01 -54.31
CA HIS A 1009 4.89 -8.14 -55.61
C HIS A 1009 3.65 -7.24 -55.71
N SER A 1010 2.76 -7.33 -54.72
CA SER A 1010 1.55 -6.48 -54.67
C SER A 1010 1.87 -4.99 -54.54
N ILE A 1011 2.89 -4.62 -53.75
CA ILE A 1011 3.31 -3.22 -53.58
C ILE A 1011 3.87 -2.65 -54.89
N TYR A 1012 4.69 -3.44 -55.60
CA TYR A 1012 5.29 -3.02 -56.86
C TYR A 1012 4.27 -2.92 -58.00
N GLU A 1013 3.28 -3.83 -58.07
CA GLU A 1013 2.16 -3.73 -59.01
C GLU A 1013 1.37 -2.42 -58.84
N ASN A 1014 1.22 -1.97 -57.60
CA ASN A 1014 0.57 -0.69 -57.28
C ASN A 1014 1.50 0.53 -57.43
N GLY A 1015 2.78 0.32 -57.80
CA GLY A 1015 3.76 1.38 -57.99
C GLY A 1015 4.18 2.10 -56.70
N GLU A 1016 3.96 1.49 -55.54
CA GLU A 1016 4.15 2.10 -54.22
C GLU A 1016 5.55 1.85 -53.64
N LYS A 1017 5.95 2.66 -52.66
CA LYS A 1017 7.29 2.57 -52.03
C LYS A 1017 7.20 1.91 -50.66
N VAL A 1018 8.21 1.11 -50.35
CA VAL A 1018 8.25 0.29 -49.13
C VAL A 1018 9.55 0.45 -48.34
N LEU A 1019 9.39 0.53 -47.02
CA LEU A 1019 10.47 0.48 -46.05
C LEU A 1019 10.51 -0.90 -45.40
N ILE A 1020 11.67 -1.55 -45.36
CA ILE A 1020 11.85 -2.84 -44.71
C ILE A 1020 12.80 -2.68 -43.53
N PHE A 1021 12.35 -3.02 -42.32
CA PHE A 1021 13.14 -2.95 -41.10
C PHE A 1021 13.62 -4.33 -40.65
N THR A 1022 14.90 -4.43 -40.28
CA THR A 1022 15.50 -5.66 -39.74
C THR A 1022 16.47 -5.37 -38.58
N GLN A 1023 16.55 -6.26 -37.59
CA GLN A 1023 17.51 -6.20 -36.48
C GLN A 1023 18.95 -6.47 -36.93
N PHE A 1024 19.13 -7.32 -37.94
CA PHE A 1024 20.43 -7.90 -38.30
C PHE A 1024 20.99 -7.30 -39.59
N LYS A 1025 22.29 -6.97 -39.57
CA LYS A 1025 22.95 -6.42 -40.76
C LYS A 1025 23.03 -7.47 -41.87
N GLU A 1026 23.30 -8.71 -41.48
CA GLU A 1026 23.43 -9.86 -42.37
C GLU A 1026 22.12 -10.11 -43.14
N THR A 1027 20.98 -10.06 -42.45
CA THR A 1027 19.66 -10.18 -43.07
C THR A 1027 19.41 -9.06 -44.07
N GLY A 1028 19.76 -7.81 -43.74
CA GLY A 1028 19.56 -6.69 -44.68
C GLY A 1028 20.37 -6.82 -45.96
N LEU A 1029 21.63 -7.28 -45.88
CA LEU A 1029 22.46 -7.56 -47.06
C LEU A 1029 21.90 -8.71 -47.90
N MET A 1030 21.44 -9.77 -47.25
CA MET A 1030 20.79 -10.89 -47.93
C MET A 1030 19.52 -10.44 -48.65
N LEU A 1031 18.65 -9.68 -47.98
CA LEU A 1031 17.41 -9.17 -48.57
C LEU A 1031 17.67 -8.23 -49.76
N GLU A 1032 18.71 -7.39 -49.69
CA GLU A 1032 19.13 -6.53 -50.81
C GLU A 1032 19.45 -7.36 -52.06
N GLN A 1033 20.21 -8.45 -51.91
CA GLN A 1033 20.53 -9.36 -53.01
C GLN A 1033 19.31 -10.10 -53.55
N LEU A 1034 18.49 -10.67 -52.66
CA LEU A 1034 17.33 -11.49 -53.03
C LEU A 1034 16.23 -10.68 -53.72
N ILE A 1035 15.91 -9.49 -53.20
CA ILE A 1035 14.89 -8.62 -53.79
C ILE A 1035 15.37 -8.10 -55.16
N SER A 1036 16.65 -7.73 -55.27
CA SER A 1036 17.21 -7.25 -56.54
C SER A 1036 17.19 -8.36 -57.60
N ALA A 1037 17.55 -9.59 -57.25
CA ALA A 1037 17.53 -10.73 -58.16
C ALA A 1037 16.10 -11.13 -58.59
N GLN A 1038 15.14 -11.11 -57.67
CA GLN A 1038 13.77 -11.55 -57.94
C GLN A 1038 12.97 -10.54 -58.78
N PHE A 1039 13.09 -9.24 -58.48
CA PHE A 1039 12.23 -8.20 -59.06
C PHE A 1039 12.95 -7.30 -60.07
N ASN A 1040 14.27 -7.47 -60.24
CA ASN A 1040 15.11 -6.63 -61.10
C ASN A 1040 14.93 -5.12 -60.80
N GLN A 1041 14.81 -4.78 -59.50
CA GLN A 1041 14.67 -3.42 -59.01
C GLN A 1041 15.88 -3.03 -58.16
N PRO A 1042 16.33 -1.77 -58.20
CA PRO A 1042 17.37 -1.31 -57.31
C PRO A 1042 16.85 -1.21 -55.87
N VAL A 1043 17.64 -1.77 -54.95
CA VAL A 1043 17.38 -1.78 -53.50
C VAL A 1043 18.53 -1.08 -52.81
N GLN A 1044 18.23 -0.27 -51.79
CA GLN A 1044 19.25 0.33 -50.92
C GLN A 1044 19.15 -0.24 -49.50
N PHE A 1045 20.30 -0.39 -48.83
CA PHE A 1045 20.36 -0.78 -47.43
C PHE A 1045 21.13 0.21 -46.54
N LEU A 1046 20.45 0.76 -45.53
CA LEU A 1046 21.00 1.64 -44.50
C LEU A 1046 21.30 0.87 -43.21
N HIS A 1047 22.57 0.84 -42.82
CA HIS A 1047 23.03 0.17 -41.60
C HIS A 1047 24.05 1.00 -40.80
N GLY A 1048 24.43 0.52 -39.60
CA GLY A 1048 25.34 1.25 -38.70
C GLY A 1048 26.72 1.58 -39.27
N GLY A 1049 27.24 0.76 -40.19
CA GLY A 1049 28.52 1.00 -40.88
C GLY A 1049 28.44 1.95 -42.09
N THR A 1050 27.25 2.47 -42.43
CA THR A 1050 27.11 3.40 -43.56
C THR A 1050 27.65 4.76 -43.14
N THR A 1051 28.59 5.31 -43.93
CA THR A 1051 29.14 6.65 -43.68
C THR A 1051 28.04 7.69 -43.72
N ARG A 1052 28.28 8.82 -43.05
CA ARG A 1052 27.30 9.90 -42.94
C ARG A 1052 26.83 10.41 -44.31
N ASN A 1053 27.76 10.74 -45.22
CA ASN A 1053 27.42 11.25 -46.56
C ASN A 1053 26.59 10.23 -47.36
N LYS A 1054 26.99 8.95 -47.33
CA LYS A 1054 26.27 7.88 -48.05
C LYS A 1054 24.86 7.67 -47.48
N ARG A 1055 24.68 7.79 -46.16
CA ARG A 1055 23.37 7.70 -45.51
C ARG A 1055 22.43 8.81 -45.99
N GLU A 1056 22.95 10.03 -46.09
CA GLU A 1056 22.18 11.19 -46.52
C GLU A 1056 21.72 11.06 -47.98
N GLN A 1057 22.62 10.63 -48.86
CA GLN A 1057 22.31 10.35 -50.26
C GLN A 1057 21.21 9.29 -50.40
N MET A 1058 21.31 8.16 -49.71
CA MET A 1058 20.29 7.10 -49.76
C MET A 1058 18.89 7.58 -49.35
N VAL A 1059 18.80 8.44 -48.33
CA VAL A 1059 17.51 8.99 -47.86
C VAL A 1059 16.90 9.97 -48.87
N GLU A 1060 17.75 10.71 -49.58
CA GLU A 1060 17.34 11.64 -50.63
C GLU A 1060 16.92 10.89 -51.90
N ASP A 1061 17.69 9.91 -52.34
CA ASP A 1061 17.38 9.03 -53.47
C ASP A 1061 16.02 8.35 -53.25
N PHE A 1062 15.77 7.78 -52.07
CA PHE A 1062 14.50 7.11 -51.78
C PHE A 1062 13.30 8.06 -51.79
N GLN A 1063 13.48 9.33 -51.43
CA GLN A 1063 12.39 10.30 -51.46
C GLN A 1063 12.17 10.90 -52.86
N SER A 1064 13.22 11.15 -53.63
CA SER A 1064 13.15 11.85 -54.91
C SER A 1064 12.98 10.90 -56.12
N GLU A 1065 13.64 9.75 -56.12
CA GLU A 1065 13.71 8.88 -57.27
C GLU A 1065 12.53 7.91 -57.32
N ASN A 1066 11.76 7.96 -58.41
CA ASN A 1066 10.57 7.12 -58.57
C ASN A 1066 10.89 5.65 -58.85
N TYR A 1067 12.08 5.37 -59.39
CA TYR A 1067 12.54 4.01 -59.70
C TYR A 1067 13.03 3.26 -58.45
N LEU A 1068 13.38 3.96 -57.37
CA LEU A 1068 13.80 3.34 -56.12
C LEU A 1068 12.59 3.02 -55.25
N LYS A 1069 12.09 1.79 -55.36
CA LYS A 1069 10.85 1.37 -54.67
C LYS A 1069 11.07 0.78 -53.28
N THR A 1070 12.26 0.26 -52.99
CA THR A 1070 12.54 -0.46 -51.74
C THR A 1070 13.76 0.08 -51.02
N PHE A 1071 13.58 0.38 -49.73
CA PHE A 1071 14.65 0.83 -48.87
C PHE A 1071 14.67 0.03 -47.56
N ILE A 1072 15.78 -0.66 -47.32
CA ILE A 1072 16.00 -1.50 -46.15
C ILE A 1072 16.73 -0.68 -45.09
N LEU A 1073 16.30 -0.78 -43.83
CA LEU A 1073 16.90 -0.08 -42.69
C LEU A 1073 17.14 -1.05 -41.54
N SER A 1074 18.33 -1.00 -40.93
CA SER A 1074 18.50 -1.69 -39.65
C SER A 1074 17.76 -0.94 -38.54
N ILE A 1075 17.01 -1.64 -37.68
CA ILE A 1075 16.10 -1.02 -36.68
C ILE A 1075 16.84 -0.01 -35.79
N LYS A 1076 18.08 -0.28 -35.40
CA LYS A 1076 18.89 0.65 -34.59
C LYS A 1076 19.40 1.86 -35.39
N ALA A 1077 19.70 1.71 -36.67
CA ALA A 1077 20.19 2.80 -37.52
C ALA A 1077 19.04 3.65 -38.09
N GLY A 1078 17.88 3.04 -38.37
CA GLY A 1078 16.66 3.68 -38.86
C GLY A 1078 15.71 4.16 -37.76
N GLY A 1079 15.87 3.69 -36.52
CA GLY A 1079 15.04 4.06 -35.37
C GLY A 1079 15.19 5.50 -34.91
N THR A 1080 16.04 6.33 -35.53
CA THR A 1080 16.35 7.67 -35.03
C THR A 1080 16.33 8.71 -36.16
N GLY A 1081 15.43 9.69 -36.03
CA GLY A 1081 15.47 10.98 -36.72
C GLY A 1081 14.95 11.06 -38.14
N LEU A 1082 15.10 9.99 -38.92
CA LEU A 1082 14.90 10.03 -40.38
C LEU A 1082 13.47 10.42 -40.77
N ASN A 1083 13.34 11.15 -41.88
CA ASN A 1083 12.08 11.49 -42.53
C ASN A 1083 11.94 10.67 -43.81
N LEU A 1084 10.98 9.74 -43.86
CA LEU A 1084 10.81 8.77 -44.96
C LEU A 1084 9.35 8.75 -45.43
N THR A 1085 8.76 9.93 -45.64
CA THR A 1085 7.32 10.12 -45.88
C THR A 1085 6.83 9.56 -47.21
N GLU A 1086 7.72 9.24 -48.16
CA GLU A 1086 7.34 8.60 -49.43
C GLU A 1086 7.04 7.10 -49.28
N GLY A 1087 7.47 6.47 -48.18
CA GLY A 1087 7.11 5.07 -47.89
C GLY A 1087 5.66 4.97 -47.42
N SER A 1088 4.77 4.43 -48.26
CA SER A 1088 3.39 4.11 -47.87
C SER A 1088 3.27 2.72 -47.22
N HIS A 1089 4.28 1.86 -47.38
CA HIS A 1089 4.35 0.54 -46.74
C HIS A 1089 5.56 0.45 -45.81
N VAL A 1090 5.35 -0.14 -44.63
CA VAL A 1090 6.40 -0.42 -43.66
C VAL A 1090 6.34 -1.90 -43.31
N ILE A 1091 7.41 -2.64 -43.56
CA ILE A 1091 7.52 -4.07 -43.23
C ILE A 1091 8.55 -4.23 -42.11
N HIS A 1092 8.13 -4.74 -40.96
CA HIS A 1092 9.02 -5.25 -39.92
C HIS A 1092 9.30 -6.72 -40.22
N PHE A 1093 10.50 -7.01 -40.74
CA PHE A 1093 10.87 -8.36 -41.20
C PHE A 1093 11.12 -9.31 -40.03
N ASP A 1094 11.67 -8.81 -38.93
CA ASP A 1094 11.88 -9.56 -37.69
C ASP A 1094 11.23 -8.86 -36.49
N LEU A 1095 10.75 -9.67 -35.55
CA LEU A 1095 9.98 -9.19 -34.42
C LEU A 1095 10.90 -8.56 -33.36
N TRP A 1096 10.66 -7.28 -33.07
CA TRP A 1096 11.37 -6.54 -32.04
C TRP A 1096 10.52 -6.44 -30.77
N TRP A 1097 11.03 -6.96 -29.65
CA TRP A 1097 10.20 -7.16 -28.46
C TRP A 1097 9.85 -5.88 -27.68
N ASN A 1098 10.45 -4.75 -28.05
CA ASN A 1098 10.09 -3.44 -27.49
C ASN A 1098 9.17 -2.70 -28.49
N PRO A 1099 7.84 -2.65 -28.25
CA PRO A 1099 6.89 -2.02 -29.17
C PRO A 1099 7.19 -0.55 -29.46
N ALA A 1100 7.78 0.16 -28.49
CA ALA A 1100 8.16 1.55 -28.67
C ALA A 1100 9.22 1.75 -29.76
N VAL A 1101 10.13 0.77 -29.94
CA VAL A 1101 11.17 0.82 -30.98
C VAL A 1101 10.57 0.54 -32.36
N GLU A 1102 9.66 -0.45 -32.46
CA GLU A 1102 8.92 -0.70 -33.70
C GLU A 1102 8.05 0.50 -34.09
N GLN A 1103 7.33 1.07 -33.12
CA GLN A 1103 6.50 2.26 -33.33
C GLN A 1103 7.34 3.46 -33.75
N GLN A 1104 8.51 3.66 -33.13
CA GLN A 1104 9.47 4.70 -33.49
C GLN A 1104 10.02 4.52 -34.92
N ALA A 1105 10.18 3.28 -35.39
CA ALA A 1105 10.57 2.96 -36.76
C ALA A 1105 9.41 3.18 -37.76
N THR A 1106 8.19 2.74 -37.41
CA THR A 1106 6.97 2.99 -38.19
C THR A 1106 6.67 4.49 -38.33
N ASP A 1107 6.88 5.27 -37.26
CA ASP A 1107 6.70 6.72 -37.22
C ASP A 1107 7.67 7.49 -38.14
N ARG A 1108 8.64 6.82 -38.78
CA ARG A 1108 9.50 7.41 -39.83
C ARG A 1108 8.75 7.62 -41.15
N ALA A 1109 7.83 6.72 -41.47
CA ALA A 1109 6.89 6.85 -42.58
C ALA A 1109 5.60 7.57 -42.16
N PHE A 1110 5.09 7.28 -40.96
CA PHE A 1110 3.87 7.90 -40.41
C PHE A 1110 4.14 9.23 -39.71
N ARG A 1111 4.59 10.21 -40.50
CA ARG A 1111 5.00 11.56 -40.06
C ARG A 1111 4.32 12.65 -40.89
N ILE A 1112 4.31 13.87 -40.37
CA ILE A 1112 3.83 15.06 -41.09
C ILE A 1112 4.56 15.17 -42.43
N GLY A 1113 3.79 15.29 -43.52
CA GLY A 1113 4.29 15.24 -44.89
C GLY A 1113 3.83 13.98 -45.64
N GLN A 1114 3.38 12.96 -44.92
CA GLN A 1114 2.74 11.78 -45.49
C GLN A 1114 1.36 12.13 -46.09
N LYS A 1115 1.17 11.81 -47.37
CA LYS A 1115 -0.08 12.06 -48.12
C LYS A 1115 -0.92 10.80 -48.34
N LYS A 1116 -0.35 9.62 -48.12
CA LYS A 1116 -0.99 8.31 -48.30
C LYS A 1116 -1.24 7.60 -46.97
N ASN A 1117 -2.22 6.71 -46.93
CA ASN A 1117 -2.36 5.80 -45.79
C ASN A 1117 -1.10 4.95 -45.63
N VAL A 1118 -0.67 4.75 -44.39
CA VAL A 1118 0.53 3.95 -44.10
C VAL A 1118 0.10 2.56 -43.66
N MET A 1119 0.48 1.56 -44.47
CA MET A 1119 0.26 0.14 -44.18
C MET A 1119 1.49 -0.43 -43.49
N VAL A 1120 1.31 -0.99 -42.30
CA VAL A 1120 2.39 -1.56 -41.49
C VAL A 1120 2.19 -3.06 -41.41
N TYR A 1121 3.19 -3.82 -41.83
CA TYR A 1121 3.20 -5.28 -41.87
C TYR A 1121 4.22 -5.79 -40.86
N ARG A 1122 3.78 -6.57 -39.87
CA ARG A 1122 4.67 -7.24 -38.91
C ARG A 1122 4.77 -8.71 -39.31
N LEU A 1123 5.94 -9.15 -39.77
CA LEU A 1123 6.16 -10.54 -40.15
C LEU A 1123 6.50 -11.38 -38.92
N ILE A 1124 5.68 -12.39 -38.65
CA ILE A 1124 5.80 -13.25 -37.48
C ILE A 1124 5.87 -14.69 -37.96
N THR A 1125 6.84 -15.47 -37.50
CA THR A 1125 6.88 -16.90 -37.82
C THR A 1125 5.90 -17.69 -36.94
N ARG A 1126 4.96 -18.39 -37.58
CA ARG A 1126 3.96 -19.26 -36.94
C ARG A 1126 4.61 -20.47 -36.27
N ASN A 1127 3.96 -20.97 -35.24
CA ASN A 1127 4.35 -22.12 -34.42
C ASN A 1127 5.79 -22.01 -33.88
N SER A 1128 6.27 -20.78 -33.70
CA SER A 1128 7.63 -20.49 -33.25
C SER A 1128 7.62 -19.60 -32.01
N PHE A 1129 8.80 -19.39 -31.43
CA PHE A 1129 8.94 -18.47 -30.30
C PHE A 1129 8.50 -17.02 -30.64
N GLU A 1130 8.55 -16.59 -31.91
CA GLU A 1130 8.12 -15.23 -32.30
C GLU A 1130 6.62 -15.01 -32.08
N GLU A 1131 5.78 -15.99 -32.44
CA GLU A 1131 4.33 -15.93 -32.25
C GLU A 1131 3.97 -15.85 -30.76
N LYS A 1132 4.56 -16.75 -29.96
CA LYS A 1132 4.36 -16.79 -28.50
C LYS A 1132 4.80 -15.50 -27.81
N ILE A 1133 5.90 -14.89 -28.27
CA ILE A 1133 6.33 -13.58 -27.78
C ILE A 1133 5.33 -12.49 -28.19
N ASN A 1134 4.84 -12.48 -29.44
CA ASN A 1134 3.89 -11.47 -29.89
C ASN A 1134 2.56 -11.53 -29.11
N GLU A 1135 2.02 -12.71 -28.85
CA GLU A 1135 0.83 -12.90 -28.01
C GLU A 1135 1.05 -12.35 -26.59
N MET A 1136 2.23 -12.58 -26.01
CA MET A 1136 2.59 -12.04 -24.70
C MET A 1136 2.72 -10.51 -24.71
N ILE A 1137 3.15 -9.91 -25.82
CA ILE A 1137 3.23 -8.45 -25.99
C ILE A 1137 1.83 -7.85 -26.15
N GLN A 1138 0.97 -8.45 -26.97
CA GLN A 1138 -0.38 -7.95 -27.25
C GLN A 1138 -1.29 -8.01 -26.01
N SER A 1139 -1.25 -9.12 -25.26
CA SER A 1139 -1.98 -9.24 -23.98
C SER A 1139 -1.57 -8.19 -22.94
N LYS A 1140 -0.36 -7.63 -23.04
CA LYS A 1140 0.10 -6.51 -22.19
C LYS A 1140 -0.33 -5.15 -22.74
N LYS A 1141 -0.54 -5.00 -24.06
CA LYS A 1141 -0.82 -3.73 -24.75
C LYS A 1141 -2.17 -3.12 -24.32
N GLU A 1142 -3.20 -3.94 -24.07
CA GLU A 1142 -4.53 -3.50 -23.59
C GLU A 1142 -4.52 -2.91 -22.17
N LEU A 1143 -3.54 -3.26 -21.33
CA LEU A 1143 -3.34 -2.72 -19.97
C LEU A 1143 -2.31 -1.57 -19.93
N SER A 1144 -1.76 -1.18 -21.09
CA SER A 1144 -0.47 -0.48 -21.26
C SER A 1144 -0.56 0.90 -21.92
N GLU A 1145 -1.72 1.57 -21.97
CA GLU A 1145 -1.74 3.00 -22.31
C GLU A 1145 -0.97 3.89 -21.30
N LEU A 1146 -0.48 3.30 -20.20
CA LEU A 1146 0.37 3.99 -19.24
C LEU A 1146 1.87 3.69 -19.34
N THR A 1147 2.37 2.48 -19.61
CA THR A 1147 3.78 2.20 -19.30
C THR A 1147 4.29 0.84 -19.82
N VAL A 1148 4.91 0.73 -21.02
CA VAL A 1148 5.81 -0.40 -21.34
C VAL A 1148 6.96 -0.01 -22.30
N SER A 1149 8.18 -0.26 -21.82
CA SER A 1149 9.33 -0.68 -22.64
C SER A 1149 10.25 -1.56 -21.77
N THR A 1150 10.28 -2.85 -22.07
CA THR A 1150 11.21 -3.80 -21.45
C THR A 1150 11.94 -4.53 -22.56
N GLY A 1151 13.25 -4.29 -22.71
CA GLY A 1151 14.08 -4.92 -23.74
C GLY A 1151 14.32 -6.41 -23.50
N GLU A 1152 15.22 -7.02 -24.28
CA GLU A 1152 15.41 -8.48 -24.39
C GLU A 1152 15.81 -9.24 -23.10
N LYS A 1153 16.14 -8.53 -22.02
CA LYS A 1153 16.68 -9.10 -20.77
C LYS A 1153 15.68 -9.92 -19.95
N TRP A 1154 14.37 -9.72 -20.10
CA TRP A 1154 13.40 -10.44 -19.29
C TRP A 1154 13.31 -11.93 -19.65
N ILE A 1155 13.66 -12.31 -20.89
CA ILE A 1155 13.60 -13.71 -21.35
C ILE A 1155 14.70 -14.56 -20.71
N GLY A 1156 15.87 -13.98 -20.42
CA GLY A 1156 16.95 -14.64 -19.68
C GLY A 1156 16.56 -15.03 -18.24
N ASN A 1157 15.47 -14.46 -17.71
CA ASN A 1157 14.99 -14.70 -16.35
C ASN A 1157 13.78 -15.68 -16.29
N LEU A 1158 13.33 -16.23 -17.42
CA LEU A 1158 12.28 -17.27 -17.43
C LEU A 1158 12.80 -18.57 -16.80
N SER A 1159 11.94 -19.36 -16.16
CA SER A 1159 12.32 -20.73 -15.73
C SER A 1159 12.59 -21.63 -16.94
N ASN A 1160 13.34 -22.72 -16.78
CA ASN A 1160 13.60 -23.65 -17.88
C ASN A 1160 12.32 -24.26 -18.47
N LYS A 1161 11.29 -24.48 -17.64
CA LYS A 1161 9.97 -24.96 -18.10
C LYS A 1161 9.26 -23.91 -18.98
N GLU A 1162 9.24 -22.66 -18.54
CA GLU A 1162 8.66 -21.56 -19.32
C GLU A 1162 9.45 -21.28 -20.60
N LEU A 1163 10.79 -21.33 -20.51
CA LEU A 1163 11.66 -21.18 -21.66
C LEU A 1163 11.40 -22.28 -22.67
N LYS A 1164 11.30 -23.55 -22.25
CA LYS A 1164 10.98 -24.69 -23.10
C LYS A 1164 9.62 -24.52 -23.78
N ALA A 1165 8.60 -24.12 -23.03
CA ALA A 1165 7.27 -23.84 -23.59
C ALA A 1165 7.28 -22.66 -24.57
N LEU A 1166 8.09 -21.63 -24.30
CA LEU A 1166 8.24 -20.47 -25.16
C LEU A 1166 8.93 -20.82 -26.49
N VAL A 1167 9.96 -21.66 -26.46
CA VAL A 1167 10.77 -21.95 -27.65
C VAL A 1167 10.31 -23.17 -28.44
N SER A 1168 9.51 -24.07 -27.86
CA SER A 1168 9.06 -25.29 -28.54
C SER A 1168 8.17 -24.98 -29.75
N LEU A 1169 8.41 -25.71 -30.84
CA LEU A 1169 7.53 -25.71 -32.00
C LEU A 1169 6.20 -26.40 -31.62
N GLU A 1170 5.08 -25.86 -32.09
CA GLU A 1170 3.75 -26.47 -31.93
C GLU A 1170 3.29 -27.00 -33.29
N GLY A 1171 3.18 -28.32 -33.42
CA GLY A 1171 2.80 -28.98 -34.68
C GLY A 1171 3.93 -29.84 -35.22
#